data_AF-A0A0D1CD38-F1
#
_entry.id   AF-A0A0D1CD38-F1
#
_cell.length_a   1.000
_cell.length_b   1.000
_cell.length_c   1.000
_cell.angle_alpha   90.00
_cell.angle_beta   90.00
_cell.angle_gamma   90.00
#
_symmetry.space_group_name_H-M   'P 1'
#
loop_
_entity.id
_entity.type
_entity.pdbx_description
1 polymer ?
#
loop_
_entity_poly.entity_id
_entity_poly.type
_entity_poly.pdbx_seq_one_letter_code
_entity_poly.pdbx_strand_id
1 'polypeptide(L)'
;MGVLAAQRSSARGLARATVAAQRWLSTASAARVATASSAASTQVECSKPRAAATPAVRSYSSAAARENAYDRETITRLLYSLASRKEVERYLRIFSAADKFAVIKVGGAILTHQLEELALSLSFLHRIGLYPIVLHGAGPQLNELLEKEGVEPDYIDGIRITDAKTLKVARRIFLEENMRLVEKLESLGSRARPIPIGTFTAEYLDKDKYGLVGKINKVDKEPIESAIRAGCLPILTSLAVTNDGQILNVNADVAASELSKTLEPLKIVYLNEKGGLYHGKTKELMEVINLDEEYADLMKEEWVKYGTKLKLREMKELLDHLPRSSSVAIISVDQLQKELFTDSGAGTLIRRGYKLYRKNSIEEVGAERIRQVLKENDDEIKDGRKSVAEFFSEISQHPYTVYGDEPFDCVAFVSQPEGEVAILQKLVTTRNGVLNGVNDNIWKQIRRDHKRLVWTSRADDDQRAWHYERADGSFTRNGRSLFYYGIHDVAEVESIVRNLEEKSRIERAYLPLKPAKPSSPSGTRAYSTMSRPGLTSWRMMAGSRRGYATAVERSARIPASTTEKKRVALIGARGYTGQSLIALLNNHPHIQLSHVSSRELAGMPLKEYTKAHVNYTNIGVEDLKKLERGEGPGAPPDAYIMALPNGVCKPFVEAVQEGGKNKRNGHGVIVDLSADYRFQDEWTYGLPEIYGRRQVRGSKLISNPGCYATNNQALIAPLLPVLDRSAGPTVFGVSGYSGAGTKASETPTGERKTVPKISADDLAGGIRAYALTDHIHEREATYHLSRLSADAVKVAFIPHVAPWFQGIISTVSAPLNQKMSSKQIKQLYADFFANEPLVKIQDQVPEIKDIQLQHGIKLGGFQVHSDAKRVVVVGVIDNLLKGAATQCLQNLNIALGYDETAGIPHLQ
;
A
#
# COMPACT_ATOMS: atom_id res chain seq x y z
N MET A 1 -46.98 27.23 -80.46
CA MET A 1 -46.70 26.53 -81.75
C MET A 1 -45.87 27.47 -82.62
N GLY A 2 -44.76 27.02 -83.20
CA GLY A 2 -44.01 27.73 -84.25
C GLY A 2 -43.37 29.10 -83.89
N VAL A 3 -42.58 29.74 -84.76
CA VAL A 3 -41.86 29.23 -85.96
C VAL A 3 -40.77 30.25 -86.40
N LEU A 4 -39.62 29.77 -86.92
CA LEU A 4 -38.57 30.46 -87.73
C LEU A 4 -38.00 31.84 -87.27
N ALA A 5 -36.70 32.02 -86.96
CA ALA A 5 -35.45 32.00 -87.78
C ALA A 5 -34.99 33.42 -88.19
N ALA A 6 -33.70 33.80 -88.31
CA ALA A 6 -32.38 33.14 -88.09
C ALA A 6 -31.43 34.11 -87.30
N GLN A 7 -30.10 34.27 -87.40
CA GLN A 7 -28.98 33.77 -88.24
C GLN A 7 -27.61 34.03 -87.52
N ARG A 8 -26.45 33.85 -88.20
CA ARG A 8 -25.05 34.24 -87.81
C ARG A 8 -24.47 33.62 -86.52
N SER A 9 -23.66 32.54 -86.57
CA SER A 9 -22.20 32.43 -86.90
C SER A 9 -21.27 32.61 -85.68
N SER A 10 -20.20 31.82 -85.41
CA SER A 10 -19.55 30.71 -86.16
C SER A 10 -18.52 29.90 -85.34
N ALA A 11 -18.37 28.59 -85.65
CA ALA A 11 -17.13 27.75 -85.54
C ALA A 11 -16.47 27.43 -84.16
N ARG A 12 -15.68 26.34 -83.96
CA ARG A 12 -15.74 24.90 -84.39
C ARG A 12 -14.67 24.02 -83.67
N GLY A 13 -14.94 22.73 -83.43
CA GLY A 13 -13.97 21.67 -83.00
C GLY A 13 -14.49 20.84 -81.80
N LEU A 14 -14.64 19.50 -81.75
CA LEU A 14 -13.90 18.30 -82.25
C LEU A 14 -12.60 18.01 -81.48
N ALA A 15 -12.26 16.79 -81.03
CA ALA A 15 -12.92 15.46 -80.96
C ALA A 15 -12.29 14.68 -79.76
N ARG A 16 -12.90 13.75 -79.00
CA ARG A 16 -13.76 12.55 -79.22
C ARG A 16 -12.98 11.25 -79.48
N ALA A 17 -13.30 10.21 -78.69
CA ALA A 17 -12.79 8.84 -78.78
C ALA A 17 -13.93 7.77 -78.73
N THR A 18 -13.63 6.57 -78.23
CA THR A 18 -14.30 5.26 -78.48
C THR A 18 -14.23 4.34 -77.23
N VAL A 19 -14.75 3.09 -77.08
CA VAL A 19 -15.84 2.15 -77.54
C VAL A 19 -15.61 0.88 -76.68
N ALA A 20 -16.51 -0.01 -76.22
CA ALA A 20 -17.92 -0.37 -76.47
C ALA A 20 -18.69 -0.47 -75.09
N ALA A 21 -19.87 -1.07 -74.81
CA ALA A 21 -20.81 -2.04 -75.42
C ALA A 21 -20.33 -3.54 -75.50
N GLN A 22 -21.16 -4.59 -75.37
CA GLN A 22 -22.50 -4.83 -74.79
C GLN A 22 -22.70 -6.38 -74.63
N ARG A 23 -23.89 -6.86 -74.18
CA ARG A 23 -24.38 -8.28 -74.14
C ARG A 23 -23.92 -9.16 -72.95
N TRP A 24 -24.67 -10.19 -72.49
CA TRP A 24 -26.04 -10.68 -72.82
C TRP A 24 -26.75 -11.35 -71.61
N LEU A 25 -27.97 -11.90 -71.83
CA LEU A 25 -28.92 -12.36 -70.80
C LEU A 25 -29.02 -13.90 -70.62
N SER A 26 -29.14 -14.30 -69.35
CA SER A 26 -30.05 -15.34 -68.79
C SER A 26 -29.95 -16.86 -69.08
N THR A 27 -30.51 -17.62 -68.12
CA THR A 27 -31.06 -19.00 -68.15
C THR A 27 -30.16 -20.25 -68.29
N ALA A 28 -29.87 -20.85 -67.12
CA ALA A 28 -30.11 -22.25 -66.72
C ALA A 28 -30.02 -23.44 -67.72
N SER A 29 -29.29 -24.48 -67.29
CA SER A 29 -29.65 -25.90 -67.49
C SER A 29 -28.96 -26.78 -66.40
N ALA A 30 -29.22 -28.09 -66.35
CA ALA A 30 -28.94 -28.94 -65.18
C ALA A 30 -28.10 -30.22 -65.45
N ALA A 31 -27.50 -30.71 -64.34
CA ALA A 31 -27.15 -32.10 -64.01
C ALA A 31 -26.30 -32.99 -64.96
N ARG A 32 -25.15 -33.45 -64.42
CA ARG A 32 -24.53 -34.79 -64.51
C ARG A 32 -23.54 -34.89 -63.34
N VAL A 33 -23.75 -35.72 -62.31
CA VAL A 33 -23.62 -37.19 -62.26
C VAL A 33 -22.19 -37.67 -62.57
N ALA A 34 -21.47 -38.05 -61.51
CA ALA A 34 -20.34 -38.97 -61.52
C ALA A 34 -20.34 -39.75 -60.19
N THR A 35 -20.16 -41.06 -60.23
CA THR A 35 -20.31 -41.97 -59.08
C THR A 35 -19.05 -42.78 -58.82
N ALA A 36 -18.61 -42.84 -57.57
CA ALA A 36 -17.66 -43.83 -57.07
C ALA A 36 -18.03 -44.21 -55.63
N SER A 37 -17.87 -45.48 -55.26
CA SER A 37 -18.46 -46.05 -54.05
C SER A 37 -17.48 -46.88 -53.23
N SER A 38 -17.57 -46.76 -51.91
CA SER A 38 -17.26 -47.84 -50.96
C SER A 38 -18.12 -47.66 -49.72
N ALA A 39 -18.58 -48.75 -49.12
CA ALA A 39 -19.49 -48.72 -47.98
C ALA A 39 -19.02 -49.68 -46.87
N ALA A 40 -19.19 -49.25 -45.62
CA ALA A 40 -19.17 -50.11 -44.44
C ALA A 40 -20.09 -49.47 -43.38
N SER A 41 -21.14 -50.18 -43.01
CA SER A 41 -22.11 -49.75 -41.99
C SER A 41 -21.91 -50.55 -40.70
N THR A 42 -21.84 -49.88 -39.56
CA THR A 42 -21.91 -50.52 -38.24
C THR A 42 -22.97 -49.81 -37.40
N GLN A 43 -23.88 -50.58 -36.80
CA GLN A 43 -24.97 -50.06 -35.98
C GLN A 43 -24.47 -49.61 -34.60
N VAL A 44 -25.10 -48.57 -34.05
CA VAL A 44 -25.08 -48.27 -32.59
C VAL A 44 -26.45 -47.77 -32.19
N GLU A 45 -27.05 -48.39 -31.18
CA GLU A 45 -28.33 -47.93 -30.60
C GLU A 45 -28.14 -46.89 -29.49
N CYS A 46 -29.11 -45.98 -29.41
CA CYS A 46 -29.63 -45.30 -28.22
C CYS A 46 -28.65 -44.79 -27.13
N SER A 47 -28.52 -43.46 -27.02
CA SER A 47 -28.47 -42.80 -25.69
C SER A 47 -28.82 -41.30 -25.71
N LYS A 48 -30.10 -41.00 -25.37
CA LYS A 48 -30.69 -39.76 -24.81
C LYS A 48 -30.48 -38.40 -25.53
N PRO A 49 -31.48 -37.49 -25.50
CA PRO A 49 -31.40 -36.21 -26.22
C PRO A 49 -30.47 -35.20 -25.54
N ARG A 50 -29.63 -34.53 -26.34
CA ARG A 50 -28.84 -33.37 -25.92
C ARG A 50 -29.63 -32.10 -26.26
N ALA A 51 -29.82 -31.22 -25.27
CA ALA A 51 -30.57 -29.97 -25.46
C ALA A 51 -29.94 -29.06 -26.53
N ALA A 52 -30.79 -28.30 -27.23
CA ALA A 52 -30.36 -27.42 -28.31
C ALA A 52 -29.41 -26.32 -27.81
N ALA A 53 -28.30 -26.12 -28.52
CA ALA A 53 -27.39 -25.02 -28.25
C ALA A 53 -27.98 -23.70 -28.78
N THR A 54 -28.18 -22.72 -27.89
CA THR A 54 -28.46 -21.34 -28.29
C THR A 54 -27.24 -20.73 -29.00
N PRO A 55 -27.45 -19.87 -30.02
CA PRO A 55 -26.35 -19.22 -30.71
C PRO A 55 -25.64 -18.24 -29.77
N ALA A 56 -24.33 -18.45 -29.56
CA ALA A 56 -23.53 -17.58 -28.71
C ALA A 56 -23.37 -16.19 -29.34
N VAL A 57 -24.09 -15.20 -28.81
CA VAL A 57 -23.90 -13.78 -29.13
C VAL A 57 -22.48 -13.40 -28.72
N ARG A 58 -21.62 -13.08 -29.70
CA ARG A 58 -20.27 -12.57 -29.44
C ARG A 58 -20.37 -11.17 -28.84
N SER A 59 -20.20 -11.08 -27.52
CA SER A 59 -19.96 -9.81 -26.84
C SER A 59 -18.59 -9.26 -27.24
N TYR A 60 -18.59 -8.32 -28.19
CA TYR A 60 -17.40 -7.50 -28.46
C TYR A 60 -17.16 -6.56 -27.28
N SER A 61 -16.36 -7.00 -26.31
CA SER A 61 -15.80 -6.09 -25.30
C SER A 61 -14.97 -5.03 -26.02
N SER A 62 -15.40 -3.77 -25.98
CA SER A 62 -14.65 -2.65 -26.55
C SER A 62 -13.28 -2.51 -25.88
N ALA A 63 -12.29 -1.96 -26.59
CA ALA A 63 -10.93 -1.79 -26.05
C ALA A 63 -10.93 -0.97 -24.75
N ALA A 64 -11.69 0.14 -24.73
CA ALA A 64 -11.88 0.99 -23.55
C ALA A 64 -12.43 0.24 -22.32
N ALA A 65 -13.26 -0.80 -22.50
CA ALA A 65 -13.76 -1.62 -21.39
C ALA A 65 -12.67 -2.53 -20.78
N ARG A 66 -11.55 -2.75 -21.47
CA ARG A 66 -10.36 -3.45 -20.94
C ARG A 66 -9.34 -2.47 -20.34
N GLU A 67 -9.18 -1.29 -20.93
CA GLU A 67 -8.30 -0.24 -20.39
C GLU A 67 -8.79 0.24 -19.01
N ASN A 68 -10.06 0.64 -18.89
CA ASN A 68 -10.66 1.07 -17.62
C ASN A 68 -10.56 0.02 -16.48
N ALA A 69 -10.44 -1.27 -16.81
CA ALA A 69 -10.26 -2.34 -15.83
C ALA A 69 -8.82 -2.40 -15.28
N TYR A 70 -7.82 -2.17 -16.14
CA TYR A 70 -6.41 -2.09 -15.73
C TYR A 70 -6.13 -0.84 -14.90
N ASP A 71 -6.70 0.30 -15.29
CA ASP A 71 -6.58 1.54 -14.53
C ASP A 71 -7.22 1.38 -13.14
N ARG A 72 -8.44 0.83 -13.05
CA ARG A 72 -9.12 0.60 -11.77
C ARG A 72 -8.29 -0.25 -10.79
N GLU A 73 -7.65 -1.32 -11.25
CA GLU A 73 -6.79 -2.13 -10.37
C GLU A 73 -5.53 -1.36 -9.95
N THR A 74 -4.90 -0.64 -10.89
CA THR A 74 -3.71 0.19 -10.64
C THR A 74 -3.99 1.28 -9.62
N ILE A 75 -5.11 1.98 -9.75
CA ILE A 75 -5.56 3.03 -8.83
C ILE A 75 -5.92 2.44 -7.47
N THR A 76 -6.60 1.28 -7.41
CA THR A 76 -6.91 0.59 -6.15
C THR A 76 -5.63 0.24 -5.39
N ARG A 77 -4.62 -0.32 -6.08
CA ARG A 77 -3.30 -0.64 -5.51
C ARG A 77 -2.56 0.63 -5.03
N LEU A 78 -2.65 1.72 -5.79
CA LEU A 78 -2.03 3.01 -5.47
C LEU A 78 -2.69 3.66 -4.25
N LEU A 79 -4.02 3.60 -4.12
CA LEU A 79 -4.74 4.12 -2.96
C LEU A 79 -4.44 3.33 -1.69
N TYR A 80 -4.35 1.99 -1.75
CA TYR A 80 -3.84 1.17 -0.65
C TYR A 80 -2.37 1.46 -0.27
N SER A 81 -1.65 2.27 -1.04
CA SER A 81 -0.28 2.70 -0.72
C SER A 81 -0.14 4.18 -0.30
N LEU A 82 -1.21 4.99 -0.42
CA LEU A 82 -1.17 6.43 -0.16
C LEU A 82 -2.24 6.94 0.83
N ALA A 83 -3.42 6.31 0.87
CA ALA A 83 -4.54 6.73 1.70
C ALA A 83 -4.74 5.76 2.88
N SER A 84 -5.45 6.21 3.92
CA SER A 84 -5.75 5.33 5.06
C SER A 84 -6.70 4.22 4.64
N ARG A 85 -6.63 3.05 5.33
CA ARG A 85 -7.49 1.90 5.02
C ARG A 85 -8.99 2.25 5.02
N LYS A 86 -9.44 3.18 5.87
CA LYS A 86 -10.82 3.70 5.90
C LYS A 86 -11.19 4.38 4.58
N GLU A 87 -10.33 5.28 4.09
CA GLU A 87 -10.53 6.02 2.85
C GLU A 87 -10.53 5.09 1.63
N VAL A 88 -9.70 4.05 1.61
CA VAL A 88 -9.71 3.06 0.52
C VAL A 88 -10.94 2.15 0.57
N GLU A 89 -11.40 1.72 1.77
CA GLU A 89 -12.66 0.99 1.90
C GLU A 89 -13.87 1.88 1.53
N ARG A 90 -13.83 3.18 1.83
CA ARG A 90 -14.82 4.19 1.43
C ARG A 90 -14.81 4.44 -0.09
N TYR A 91 -13.63 4.52 -0.69
CA TYR A 91 -13.43 4.57 -2.14
C TYR A 91 -14.05 3.33 -2.79
N LEU A 92 -13.70 2.11 -2.36
CA LEU A 92 -14.28 0.88 -2.93
C LEU A 92 -15.81 0.81 -2.77
N ARG A 93 -16.37 1.32 -1.66
CA ARG A 93 -17.84 1.46 -1.48
C ARG A 93 -18.45 2.40 -2.52
N ILE A 94 -17.84 3.56 -2.76
CA ILE A 94 -18.24 4.51 -3.81
C ILE A 94 -18.19 3.84 -5.20
N PHE A 95 -17.12 3.10 -5.50
CA PHE A 95 -16.94 2.40 -6.78
C PHE A 95 -17.82 1.16 -6.99
N SER A 96 -18.51 0.69 -5.95
CA SER A 96 -19.54 -0.35 -6.07
C SER A 96 -20.92 0.21 -6.46
N ALA A 97 -21.09 1.53 -6.45
CA ALA A 97 -22.35 2.23 -6.70
C ALA A 97 -22.25 3.26 -7.86
N ALA A 98 -21.40 2.98 -8.85
CA ALA A 98 -20.99 3.93 -9.89
C ALA A 98 -22.16 4.61 -10.65
N ASP A 99 -23.26 3.88 -10.90
CA ASP A 99 -24.44 4.36 -11.64
C ASP A 99 -25.23 5.47 -10.91
N LYS A 100 -25.02 5.63 -9.59
CA LYS A 100 -25.63 6.68 -8.75
C LYS A 100 -24.57 7.47 -7.96
N PHE A 101 -23.39 7.67 -8.54
CA PHE A 101 -22.24 8.24 -7.82
C PHE A 101 -22.51 9.64 -7.23
N ALA A 102 -22.63 10.68 -8.07
CA ALA A 102 -22.70 12.05 -7.60
C ALA A 102 -23.44 13.00 -8.55
N VAL A 103 -24.11 14.00 -7.97
CA VAL A 103 -24.59 15.21 -8.68
C VAL A 103 -23.70 16.38 -8.27
N ILE A 104 -23.12 17.09 -9.24
CA ILE A 104 -22.20 18.22 -9.01
C ILE A 104 -22.82 19.49 -9.59
N LYS A 105 -23.21 20.43 -8.72
CA LYS A 105 -23.66 21.76 -9.10
C LYS A 105 -22.47 22.71 -9.19
N VAL A 106 -22.28 23.31 -10.37
CA VAL A 106 -21.22 24.28 -10.67
C VAL A 106 -21.80 25.70 -10.68
N GLY A 107 -21.20 26.61 -9.91
CA GLY A 107 -21.51 28.05 -9.97
C GLY A 107 -20.89 28.70 -11.20
N GLY A 108 -21.58 29.64 -11.85
CA GLY A 108 -21.13 30.23 -13.13
C GLY A 108 -19.75 30.88 -13.09
N ALA A 109 -19.36 31.50 -11.98
CA ALA A 109 -18.04 32.11 -11.80
C ALA A 109 -16.89 31.10 -11.99
N ILE A 110 -17.09 29.82 -11.63
CA ILE A 110 -16.10 28.75 -11.83
C ILE A 110 -15.83 28.50 -13.31
N LEU A 111 -16.85 28.62 -14.18
CA LEU A 111 -16.66 28.48 -15.63
C LEU A 111 -15.90 29.68 -16.22
N THR A 112 -15.95 30.85 -15.59
CA THR A 112 -15.11 32.00 -15.97
C THR A 112 -13.67 31.82 -15.49
N HIS A 113 -13.47 31.50 -14.21
CA HIS A 113 -12.17 31.64 -13.54
C HIS A 113 -11.39 30.34 -13.31
N GLN A 114 -12.06 29.19 -13.18
CA GLN A 114 -11.47 27.90 -12.77
C GLN A 114 -11.83 26.73 -13.70
N LEU A 115 -12.15 27.03 -14.98
CA LEU A 115 -12.57 26.02 -15.97
C LEU A 115 -11.52 24.91 -16.17
N GLU A 116 -10.23 25.27 -16.14
CA GLU A 116 -9.11 24.33 -16.30
C GLU A 116 -9.08 23.30 -15.15
N GLU A 117 -9.17 23.77 -13.91
CA GLU A 117 -9.15 22.97 -12.68
C GLU A 117 -10.39 22.07 -12.57
N LEU A 118 -11.56 22.60 -12.96
CA LEU A 118 -12.81 21.86 -13.03
C LEU A 118 -12.73 20.73 -14.07
N ALA A 119 -12.27 21.04 -15.29
CA ALA A 119 -12.17 20.06 -16.36
C ALA A 119 -11.13 18.97 -16.04
N LEU A 120 -10.00 19.32 -15.43
CA LEU A 120 -9.01 18.34 -14.94
C LEU A 120 -9.61 17.42 -13.88
N SER A 121 -10.32 17.96 -12.89
CA SER A 121 -10.91 17.17 -11.80
C SER A 121 -12.08 16.29 -12.26
N LEU A 122 -12.93 16.76 -13.16
CA LEU A 122 -13.97 15.95 -13.80
C LEU A 122 -13.37 14.88 -14.73
N SER A 123 -12.31 15.20 -15.47
CA SER A 123 -11.59 14.24 -16.32
C SER A 123 -10.92 13.14 -15.49
N PHE A 124 -10.38 13.47 -14.31
CA PHE A 124 -9.91 12.47 -13.35
C PHE A 124 -11.04 11.51 -12.93
N LEU A 125 -12.19 12.04 -12.48
CA LEU A 125 -13.36 11.23 -12.09
C LEU A 125 -13.86 10.32 -13.23
N HIS A 126 -13.87 10.80 -14.47
CA HIS A 126 -14.23 10.00 -15.65
C HIS A 126 -13.23 8.85 -15.90
N ARG A 127 -11.91 9.15 -15.91
CA ARG A 127 -10.86 8.15 -16.18
C ARG A 127 -10.82 7.02 -15.15
N ILE A 128 -11.04 7.33 -13.87
CA ILE A 128 -11.10 6.30 -12.82
C ILE A 128 -12.37 5.43 -12.91
N GLY A 129 -13.37 5.84 -13.70
CA GLY A 129 -14.59 5.06 -14.00
C GLY A 129 -15.87 5.54 -13.31
N LEU A 130 -15.91 6.79 -12.84
CA LEU A 130 -17.11 7.41 -12.25
C LEU A 130 -17.75 8.40 -13.21
N TYR A 131 -19.07 8.49 -13.17
CA TYR A 131 -19.85 9.40 -14.03
C TYR A 131 -20.62 10.44 -13.20
N PRO A 132 -19.93 11.44 -12.62
CA PRO A 132 -20.60 12.56 -11.96
C PRO A 132 -21.51 13.31 -12.94
N ILE A 133 -22.71 13.64 -12.48
CA ILE A 133 -23.73 14.35 -13.26
C ILE A 133 -23.56 15.83 -12.99
N VAL A 134 -23.12 16.59 -13.99
CA VAL A 134 -22.71 17.99 -13.83
C VAL A 134 -23.85 18.91 -14.24
N LEU A 135 -24.29 19.79 -13.34
CA LEU A 135 -25.29 20.82 -13.60
C LEU A 135 -24.66 22.20 -13.39
N HIS A 136 -24.68 23.07 -14.40
CA HIS A 136 -24.05 24.40 -14.31
C HIS A 136 -25.03 25.57 -14.43
N GLY A 137 -24.69 26.66 -13.76
CA GLY A 137 -25.28 27.99 -13.96
C GLY A 137 -24.37 28.91 -14.78
N ALA A 138 -24.91 30.00 -15.33
CA ALA A 138 -24.16 31.03 -16.06
C ALA A 138 -24.42 32.46 -15.51
N GLY A 139 -24.55 32.58 -14.19
CA GLY A 139 -25.06 33.79 -13.50
C GLY A 139 -24.27 35.08 -13.75
N PRO A 140 -22.94 35.12 -13.47
CA PRO A 140 -22.11 36.30 -13.71
C PRO A 140 -22.02 36.68 -15.19
N GLN A 141 -21.79 35.69 -16.07
CA GLN A 141 -21.73 35.87 -17.52
C GLN A 141 -23.01 36.53 -18.06
N LEU A 142 -24.17 36.15 -17.52
CA LEU A 142 -25.46 36.72 -17.88
C LEU A 142 -25.60 38.18 -17.43
N ASN A 143 -25.10 38.58 -16.26
CA ASN A 143 -25.10 39.99 -15.86
C ASN A 143 -24.25 40.82 -16.83
N GLU A 144 -23.01 40.40 -17.05
CA GLU A 144 -22.08 41.09 -17.94
C GLU A 144 -22.60 41.28 -19.37
N LEU A 145 -23.33 40.29 -19.92
CA LEU A 145 -23.86 40.40 -21.28
C LEU A 145 -25.16 41.21 -21.34
N LEU A 146 -26.01 41.15 -20.30
CA LEU A 146 -27.20 42.02 -20.20
C LEU A 146 -26.78 43.49 -20.09
N GLU A 147 -25.77 43.81 -19.27
CA GLU A 147 -25.18 45.14 -19.18
C GLU A 147 -24.63 45.62 -20.54
N LYS A 148 -23.93 44.75 -21.28
CA LYS A 148 -23.43 45.04 -22.64
C LYS A 148 -24.54 45.22 -23.70
N GLU A 149 -25.69 44.56 -23.53
CA GLU A 149 -26.90 44.75 -24.38
C GLU A 149 -27.84 45.87 -23.86
N GLY A 150 -27.49 46.58 -22.78
CA GLY A 150 -28.27 47.69 -22.23
C GLY A 150 -29.54 47.27 -21.49
N VAL A 151 -29.55 46.07 -20.90
CA VAL A 151 -30.66 45.53 -20.11
C VAL A 151 -30.23 45.45 -18.64
N GLU A 152 -30.88 46.22 -17.77
CA GLU A 152 -30.60 46.15 -16.32
C GLU A 152 -31.17 44.84 -15.73
N PRO A 153 -30.37 44.07 -14.96
CA PRO A 153 -30.82 42.79 -14.40
C PRO A 153 -31.63 42.97 -13.12
N ASP A 154 -32.96 42.84 -13.21
CA ASP A 154 -33.89 42.97 -12.07
C ASP A 154 -34.04 41.66 -11.25
N TYR A 155 -34.26 41.80 -9.94
CA TYR A 155 -34.35 40.72 -8.96
C TYR A 155 -35.43 40.98 -7.89
N ILE A 156 -36.42 40.09 -7.78
CA ILE A 156 -37.38 40.08 -6.67
C ILE A 156 -37.19 38.80 -5.86
N ASP A 157 -37.15 38.92 -4.52
CA ASP A 157 -36.94 37.81 -3.58
C ASP A 157 -35.66 36.97 -3.85
N GLY A 158 -34.66 37.58 -4.51
CA GLY A 158 -33.43 36.91 -4.96
C GLY A 158 -33.56 36.12 -6.27
N ILE A 159 -34.74 36.13 -6.90
CA ILE A 159 -35.03 35.50 -8.19
C ILE A 159 -34.93 36.56 -9.29
N ARG A 160 -34.16 36.29 -10.35
CA ARG A 160 -34.04 37.19 -11.51
C ARG A 160 -35.35 37.21 -12.31
N ILE A 161 -35.95 38.38 -12.49
CA ILE A 161 -37.08 38.53 -13.43
C ILE A 161 -36.56 38.24 -14.84
N THR A 162 -37.27 37.39 -15.59
CA THR A 162 -36.80 36.93 -16.90
C THR A 162 -37.83 37.26 -17.98
N ASP A 163 -37.63 38.35 -18.71
CA ASP A 163 -38.42 38.69 -19.90
C ASP A 163 -37.98 37.88 -21.15
N ALA A 164 -38.66 38.09 -22.28
CA ALA A 164 -38.31 37.42 -23.54
C ALA A 164 -36.92 37.80 -24.09
N LYS A 165 -36.44 39.03 -23.88
CA LYS A 165 -35.08 39.46 -24.25
C LYS A 165 -34.06 38.78 -23.34
N THR A 166 -34.25 38.87 -22.02
CA THR A 166 -33.39 38.25 -21.00
C THR A 166 -33.28 36.75 -21.20
N LEU A 167 -34.40 36.05 -21.52
CA LEU A 167 -34.37 34.62 -21.82
C LEU A 167 -33.58 34.29 -23.09
N LYS A 168 -33.67 35.13 -24.14
CA LYS A 168 -32.89 34.95 -25.38
C LYS A 168 -31.37 35.05 -25.09
N VAL A 169 -30.96 36.05 -24.31
CA VAL A 169 -29.56 36.24 -23.88
C VAL A 169 -29.12 35.07 -22.99
N ALA A 170 -29.91 34.72 -21.96
CA ALA A 170 -29.63 33.61 -21.06
C ALA A 170 -29.47 32.28 -21.80
N ARG A 171 -30.42 31.90 -22.67
CA ARG A 171 -30.36 30.67 -23.46
C ARG A 171 -29.08 30.60 -24.29
N ARG A 172 -28.65 31.72 -24.88
CA ARG A 172 -27.41 31.78 -25.66
C ARG A 172 -26.19 31.44 -24.79
N ILE A 173 -25.99 32.16 -23.69
CA ILE A 173 -24.84 31.95 -22.79
C ILE A 173 -24.85 30.55 -22.19
N PHE A 174 -26.02 30.06 -21.76
CA PHE A 174 -26.15 28.70 -21.21
C PHE A 174 -25.72 27.62 -22.21
N LEU A 175 -25.94 27.82 -23.52
CA LEU A 175 -25.46 26.93 -24.58
C LEU A 175 -23.96 27.09 -24.84
N GLU A 176 -23.47 28.34 -24.92
CA GLU A 176 -22.05 28.65 -25.16
C GLU A 176 -21.16 28.11 -24.03
N GLU A 177 -21.52 28.33 -22.75
CA GLU A 177 -20.78 27.79 -21.59
C GLU A 177 -20.93 26.26 -21.44
N ASN A 178 -22.05 25.66 -21.85
CA ASN A 178 -22.23 24.20 -21.84
C ASN A 178 -21.27 23.53 -22.85
N MET A 179 -21.20 24.07 -24.07
CA MET A 179 -20.27 23.59 -25.09
C MET A 179 -18.82 23.84 -24.69
N ARG A 180 -18.48 25.03 -24.16
CA ARG A 180 -17.14 25.37 -23.69
C ARG A 180 -16.59 24.40 -22.62
N LEU A 181 -17.44 23.93 -21.71
CA LEU A 181 -17.06 22.87 -20.74
C LEU A 181 -16.92 21.49 -21.40
N VAL A 182 -17.82 21.13 -22.32
CA VAL A 182 -17.74 19.86 -23.07
C VAL A 182 -16.47 19.78 -23.92
N GLU A 183 -16.19 20.79 -24.74
CA GLU A 183 -14.99 20.91 -25.58
C GLU A 183 -13.71 20.83 -24.74
N LYS A 184 -13.69 21.47 -23.56
CA LYS A 184 -12.55 21.37 -22.64
C LYS A 184 -12.37 19.96 -22.09
N LEU A 185 -13.44 19.27 -21.70
CA LEU A 185 -13.37 17.87 -21.23
C LEU A 185 -12.88 16.93 -22.34
N GLU A 186 -13.37 17.09 -23.57
CA GLU A 186 -12.94 16.29 -24.72
C GLU A 186 -11.49 16.58 -25.11
N SER A 187 -11.01 17.82 -24.98
CA SER A 187 -9.59 18.17 -25.17
C SER A 187 -8.66 17.48 -24.17
N LEU A 188 -9.19 17.07 -23.01
CA LEU A 188 -8.48 16.29 -21.98
C LEU A 188 -8.70 14.77 -22.16
N GLY A 189 -9.31 14.34 -23.27
CA GLY A 189 -9.59 12.93 -23.58
C GLY A 189 -10.76 12.31 -22.81
N SER A 190 -11.56 13.12 -22.09
CA SER A 190 -12.72 12.63 -21.35
C SER A 190 -14.01 12.93 -22.10
N ARG A 191 -14.77 11.88 -22.41
CA ARG A 191 -15.99 11.98 -23.21
C ARG A 191 -17.09 12.64 -22.38
N ALA A 192 -17.60 13.76 -22.87
CA ALA A 192 -18.75 14.44 -22.28
C ALA A 192 -19.97 14.34 -23.22
N ARG A 193 -21.16 14.64 -22.71
CA ARG A 193 -22.37 14.82 -23.53
C ARG A 193 -23.08 16.11 -23.08
N PRO A 194 -23.26 17.10 -23.97
CA PRO A 194 -24.09 18.25 -23.68
C PRO A 194 -25.55 17.80 -23.59
N ILE A 195 -26.22 18.14 -22.49
CA ILE A 195 -27.66 17.95 -22.29
C ILE A 195 -28.27 19.32 -21.95
N PRO A 196 -28.37 20.22 -22.95
CA PRO A 196 -28.72 21.61 -22.68
C PRO A 196 -30.20 21.82 -22.34
N ILE A 197 -31.09 20.99 -22.88
CA ILE A 197 -32.54 21.06 -22.77
C ILE A 197 -33.10 19.63 -22.76
N GLY A 198 -34.20 19.39 -22.05
CA GLY A 198 -34.96 18.13 -22.06
C GLY A 198 -35.01 17.40 -20.71
N THR A 199 -34.04 17.65 -19.81
CA THR A 199 -34.03 17.04 -18.47
C THR A 199 -35.15 17.56 -17.57
N PHE A 200 -35.45 18.86 -17.61
CA PHE A 200 -36.34 19.51 -16.66
C PHE A 200 -37.66 19.93 -17.32
N THR A 201 -38.78 19.41 -16.82
CA THR A 201 -40.13 19.89 -17.15
C THR A 201 -40.62 20.83 -16.06
N ALA A 202 -41.09 22.01 -16.44
CA ALA A 202 -41.48 23.06 -15.50
C ALA A 202 -42.77 23.79 -15.92
N GLU A 203 -43.50 24.26 -14.93
CA GLU A 203 -44.56 25.27 -15.09
C GLU A 203 -44.04 26.66 -14.70
N TYR A 204 -44.78 27.72 -15.01
CA TYR A 204 -44.43 29.07 -14.56
C TYR A 204 -44.47 29.15 -13.03
N LEU A 205 -43.45 29.75 -12.42
CA LEU A 205 -43.40 29.95 -10.96
C LEU A 205 -44.43 30.99 -10.52
N ASP A 206 -44.38 32.15 -11.15
CA ASP A 206 -45.40 33.21 -11.17
C ASP A 206 -45.11 34.02 -12.44
N LYS A 207 -46.05 33.99 -13.38
CA LYS A 207 -45.85 34.57 -14.73
C LYS A 207 -45.92 36.09 -14.71
N ASP A 208 -46.71 36.66 -13.81
CA ASP A 208 -46.93 38.10 -13.75
C ASP A 208 -45.88 38.78 -12.86
N LYS A 209 -45.34 38.06 -11.85
CA LYS A 209 -44.29 38.56 -10.96
C LYS A 209 -42.86 38.30 -11.46
N TYR A 210 -42.57 37.15 -12.09
CA TYR A 210 -41.20 36.77 -12.48
C TYR A 210 -41.02 36.55 -14.00
N GLY A 211 -42.10 36.53 -14.78
CA GLY A 211 -42.05 36.32 -16.23
C GLY A 211 -41.76 34.86 -16.62
N LEU A 212 -40.73 34.65 -17.43
CA LEU A 212 -40.34 33.34 -17.99
C LEU A 212 -39.47 32.51 -17.02
N VAL A 213 -39.84 32.50 -15.74
CA VAL A 213 -39.17 31.74 -14.67
C VAL A 213 -40.00 30.50 -14.32
N GLY A 214 -39.33 29.35 -14.23
CA GLY A 214 -39.96 28.05 -14.06
C GLY A 214 -39.83 27.44 -12.67
N LYS A 215 -40.88 26.71 -12.26
CA LYS A 215 -40.88 25.75 -11.15
C LYS A 215 -40.85 24.35 -11.75
N ILE A 216 -39.83 23.56 -11.41
CA ILE A 216 -39.69 22.18 -11.90
C ILE A 216 -40.77 21.30 -11.27
N ASN A 217 -41.50 20.57 -12.11
CA ASN A 217 -42.53 19.60 -11.71
C ASN A 217 -42.14 18.15 -12.05
N LYS A 218 -41.21 17.94 -12.99
CA LYS A 218 -40.68 16.61 -13.36
C LYS A 218 -39.24 16.71 -13.83
N VAL A 219 -38.43 15.69 -13.51
CA VAL A 219 -37.10 15.47 -14.07
C VAL A 219 -37.13 14.17 -14.89
N ASP A 220 -36.64 14.21 -16.13
CA ASP A 220 -36.43 13.02 -16.96
C ASP A 220 -35.01 12.47 -16.75
N LYS A 221 -34.91 11.15 -16.60
CA LYS A 221 -33.66 10.42 -16.39
C LYS A 221 -33.04 9.92 -17.68
N GLU A 222 -33.85 9.62 -18.71
CA GLU A 222 -33.36 8.90 -19.90
C GLU A 222 -32.21 9.62 -20.64
N PRO A 223 -32.19 10.96 -20.81
CA PRO A 223 -31.04 11.65 -21.41
C PRO A 223 -29.74 11.46 -20.62
N ILE A 224 -29.84 11.41 -19.29
CA ILE A 224 -28.71 11.28 -18.35
C ILE A 224 -28.22 9.83 -18.34
N GLU A 225 -29.12 8.87 -18.13
CA GLU A 225 -28.78 7.45 -18.14
C GLU A 225 -28.23 7.01 -19.51
N SER A 226 -28.76 7.55 -20.61
CA SER A 226 -28.22 7.33 -21.97
C SER A 226 -26.79 7.87 -22.15
N ALA A 227 -26.40 8.92 -21.43
CA ALA A 227 -25.02 9.41 -21.42
C ALA A 227 -24.11 8.47 -20.61
N ILE A 228 -24.54 8.08 -19.41
CA ILE A 228 -23.80 7.16 -18.53
C ILE A 228 -23.65 5.78 -19.17
N ARG A 229 -24.70 5.22 -19.79
CA ARG A 229 -24.67 3.97 -20.55
C ARG A 229 -23.73 4.01 -21.76
N ALA A 230 -23.48 5.17 -22.34
CA ALA A 230 -22.46 5.36 -23.39
C ALA A 230 -21.04 5.55 -22.83
N GLY A 231 -20.90 5.75 -21.52
CA GLY A 231 -19.68 6.12 -20.81
C GLY A 231 -19.25 7.58 -21.08
N CYS A 232 -20.21 8.50 -21.09
CA CYS A 232 -19.98 9.94 -21.23
C CYS A 232 -20.40 10.67 -19.94
N LEU A 233 -19.69 11.73 -19.55
CA LEU A 233 -20.14 12.66 -18.50
C LEU A 233 -21.35 13.48 -18.99
N PRO A 234 -22.53 13.41 -18.35
CA PRO A 234 -23.67 14.26 -18.71
C PRO A 234 -23.49 15.67 -18.14
N ILE A 235 -23.49 16.69 -19.04
CA ILE A 235 -23.30 18.11 -18.69
C ILE A 235 -24.59 18.89 -18.97
N LEU A 236 -25.32 19.25 -17.92
CA LEU A 236 -26.66 19.85 -17.95
C LEU A 236 -26.64 21.37 -17.70
N THR A 237 -27.58 22.10 -18.30
CA THR A 237 -27.89 23.50 -17.92
C THR A 237 -29.08 23.57 -16.96
N SER A 238 -29.26 24.70 -16.25
CA SER A 238 -30.45 24.95 -15.42
C SER A 238 -31.63 25.57 -16.20
N LEU A 239 -31.84 25.13 -17.45
CA LEU A 239 -33.01 25.48 -18.26
C LEU A 239 -34.07 24.37 -18.20
N ALA A 240 -35.34 24.75 -18.11
CA ALA A 240 -36.48 23.84 -18.13
C ALA A 240 -37.44 24.16 -19.28
N VAL A 241 -38.42 23.29 -19.52
CA VAL A 241 -39.40 23.42 -20.62
C VAL A 241 -40.82 23.16 -20.11
N THR A 242 -41.81 23.91 -20.59
CA THR A 242 -43.23 23.57 -20.41
C THR A 242 -43.65 22.38 -21.27
N ASN A 243 -44.81 21.79 -20.99
CA ASN A 243 -45.39 20.74 -21.84
C ASN A 243 -45.63 21.21 -23.30
N ASP A 244 -45.80 22.51 -23.51
CA ASP A 244 -45.99 23.17 -24.81
C ASP A 244 -44.68 23.51 -25.54
N GLY A 245 -43.51 23.23 -24.93
CA GLY A 245 -42.20 23.50 -25.52
C GLY A 245 -41.59 24.86 -25.20
N GLN A 246 -42.21 25.70 -24.38
CA GLN A 246 -41.65 26.99 -23.97
C GLN A 246 -40.50 26.79 -22.97
N ILE A 247 -39.32 27.34 -23.27
CA ILE A 247 -38.16 27.31 -22.37
C ILE A 247 -38.38 28.30 -21.20
N LEU A 248 -38.05 27.89 -19.98
CA LEU A 248 -38.09 28.71 -18.77
C LEU A 248 -36.73 28.71 -18.07
N ASN A 249 -36.39 29.85 -17.47
CA ASN A 249 -35.19 30.01 -16.63
C ASN A 249 -35.46 29.42 -15.23
N VAL A 250 -34.53 28.66 -14.67
CA VAL A 250 -34.66 28.05 -13.33
C VAL A 250 -33.39 28.26 -12.51
N ASN A 251 -33.55 28.48 -11.20
CA ASN A 251 -32.42 28.55 -10.27
C ASN A 251 -31.66 27.21 -10.25
N ALA A 252 -30.36 27.25 -10.57
CA ALA A 252 -29.49 26.08 -10.60
C ALA A 252 -29.39 25.33 -9.26
N ASP A 253 -29.56 26.00 -8.11
CA ASP A 253 -29.57 25.32 -6.80
C ASP A 253 -30.87 24.52 -6.55
N VAL A 254 -32.01 25.01 -7.05
CA VAL A 254 -33.30 24.30 -7.04
C VAL A 254 -33.28 23.14 -8.05
N ALA A 255 -32.75 23.37 -9.26
CA ALA A 255 -32.58 22.33 -10.27
C ALA A 255 -31.65 21.20 -9.79
N ALA A 256 -30.59 21.51 -9.04
CA ALA A 256 -29.74 20.52 -8.38
C ALA A 256 -30.51 19.71 -7.31
N SER A 257 -31.40 20.35 -6.56
CA SER A 257 -32.25 19.71 -5.54
C SER A 257 -33.23 18.71 -6.17
N GLU A 258 -34.03 19.12 -7.16
CA GLU A 258 -35.00 18.22 -7.81
C GLU A 258 -34.33 17.09 -8.60
N LEU A 259 -33.19 17.36 -9.25
CA LEU A 259 -32.36 16.35 -9.88
C LEU A 259 -31.86 15.31 -8.87
N SER A 260 -31.40 15.77 -7.70
CA SER A 260 -30.89 14.90 -6.63
C SER A 260 -31.99 14.07 -5.98
N LYS A 261 -33.16 14.66 -5.67
CA LYS A 261 -34.35 13.92 -5.21
C LYS A 261 -34.77 12.83 -6.19
N THR A 262 -34.69 13.09 -7.49
CA THR A 262 -35.11 12.15 -8.52
C THR A 262 -34.12 11.00 -8.73
N LEU A 263 -32.82 11.25 -8.57
CA LEU A 263 -31.76 10.26 -8.83
C LEU A 263 -31.28 9.51 -7.58
N GLU A 264 -31.39 10.10 -6.39
CA GLU A 264 -30.87 9.59 -5.11
C GLU A 264 -29.35 9.29 -5.12
N PRO A 265 -28.49 10.27 -5.43
CA PRO A 265 -27.04 10.08 -5.47
C PRO A 265 -26.42 9.94 -4.06
N LEU A 266 -25.28 9.26 -3.94
CA LEU A 266 -24.55 9.17 -2.67
C LEU A 266 -23.91 10.50 -2.24
N LYS A 267 -23.43 11.29 -3.21
CA LYS A 267 -22.82 12.61 -3.00
C LYS A 267 -23.54 13.68 -3.81
N ILE A 268 -23.78 14.83 -3.19
CA ILE A 268 -24.31 16.03 -3.84
C ILE A 268 -23.32 17.16 -3.56
N VAL A 269 -22.68 17.70 -4.59
CA VAL A 269 -21.57 18.65 -4.42
C VAL A 269 -21.96 20.01 -4.97
N TYR A 270 -21.86 21.05 -4.14
CA TYR A 270 -22.07 22.45 -4.50
C TYR A 270 -20.73 23.18 -4.56
N LEU A 271 -20.17 23.31 -5.77
CA LEU A 271 -18.90 24.01 -5.97
C LEU A 271 -19.07 25.53 -5.88
N ASN A 272 -18.22 26.19 -5.09
CA ASN A 272 -18.11 27.64 -5.04
C ASN A 272 -16.69 28.11 -4.67
N GLU A 273 -16.41 29.38 -4.96
CA GLU A 273 -15.09 30.02 -4.79
C GLU A 273 -14.65 30.19 -3.32
N LYS A 274 -15.55 29.95 -2.34
CA LYS A 274 -15.27 30.15 -0.91
C LYS A 274 -14.91 28.88 -0.16
N GLY A 275 -14.94 27.70 -0.78
CA GLY A 275 -14.50 26.46 -0.12
C GLY A 275 -15.42 25.87 0.95
N GLY A 276 -16.47 26.56 1.42
CA GLY A 276 -17.38 26.01 2.44
C GLY A 276 -18.30 27.04 3.11
N LEU A 277 -18.76 26.69 4.31
CA LEU A 277 -19.46 27.57 5.25
C LEU A 277 -18.55 27.88 6.44
N TYR A 278 -18.53 29.14 6.87
CA TYR A 278 -17.68 29.59 7.97
C TYR A 278 -18.51 30.02 9.18
N HIS A 279 -18.01 29.68 10.37
CA HIS A 279 -18.60 30.07 11.64
C HIS A 279 -18.45 31.58 11.86
N GLY A 280 -19.58 32.29 12.01
CA GLY A 280 -19.61 33.76 11.90
C GLY A 280 -18.92 34.53 13.02
N LYS A 281 -18.69 33.89 14.18
CA LYS A 281 -17.98 34.48 15.32
C LYS A 281 -16.46 34.20 15.26
N THR A 282 -16.05 32.94 15.05
CA THR A 282 -14.63 32.53 15.06
C THR A 282 -13.94 32.57 13.69
N LYS A 283 -14.70 32.64 12.60
CA LYS A 283 -14.26 32.55 11.18
C LYS A 283 -13.66 31.20 10.78
N GLU A 284 -13.78 30.18 11.62
CA GLU A 284 -13.34 28.81 11.31
C GLU A 284 -14.26 28.14 10.29
N LEU A 285 -13.72 27.19 9.53
CA LEU A 285 -14.50 26.36 8.60
C LEU A 285 -15.40 25.40 9.37
N MET A 286 -16.68 25.30 8.99
CA MET A 286 -17.58 24.27 9.51
C MET A 286 -17.36 22.98 8.72
N GLU A 287 -16.48 22.09 9.19
CA GLU A 287 -16.10 20.87 8.46
C GLU A 287 -17.27 19.89 8.26
N VAL A 288 -18.06 19.65 9.32
CA VAL A 288 -19.19 18.71 9.32
C VAL A 288 -20.38 19.32 10.05
N ILE A 289 -21.60 19.15 9.51
CA ILE A 289 -22.87 19.53 10.13
C ILE A 289 -23.83 18.32 10.11
N ASN A 290 -24.27 17.89 11.29
CA ASN A 290 -25.24 16.80 11.48
C ASN A 290 -26.64 17.40 11.76
N LEU A 291 -27.51 17.40 10.76
CA LEU A 291 -28.79 18.13 10.80
C LEU A 291 -29.78 17.61 11.86
N ASP A 292 -29.79 16.31 12.18
CA ASP A 292 -30.70 15.75 13.19
C ASP A 292 -30.34 16.16 14.64
N GLU A 293 -29.12 16.69 14.84
CA GLU A 293 -28.62 17.17 16.15
C GLU A 293 -28.46 18.72 16.16
N GLU A 294 -27.74 19.28 15.18
CA GLU A 294 -27.24 20.66 15.23
C GLU A 294 -28.19 21.71 14.62
N TYR A 295 -29.06 21.31 13.67
CA TYR A 295 -29.86 22.26 12.87
C TYR A 295 -30.74 23.18 13.72
N ALA A 296 -31.36 22.63 14.77
CA ALA A 296 -32.29 23.38 15.62
C ALA A 296 -31.62 24.51 16.40
N ASP A 297 -30.31 24.40 16.70
CA ASP A 297 -29.56 25.40 17.45
C ASP A 297 -28.79 26.34 16.51
N LEU A 298 -28.21 25.82 15.43
CA LEU A 298 -27.64 26.64 14.35
C LEU A 298 -28.66 27.62 13.75
N MET A 299 -29.93 27.24 13.64
CA MET A 299 -30.97 28.14 13.14
C MET A 299 -31.41 29.21 14.15
N LYS A 300 -31.12 29.05 15.44
CA LYS A 300 -31.35 30.07 16.49
C LYS A 300 -30.22 31.11 16.52
N GLU A 301 -28.97 30.69 16.33
CA GLU A 301 -27.79 31.56 16.39
C GLU A 301 -27.92 32.83 15.52
N GLU A 302 -27.51 33.96 16.08
CA GLU A 302 -27.64 35.29 15.47
C GLU A 302 -26.63 35.52 14.34
N TRP A 303 -25.45 34.91 14.41
CA TRP A 303 -24.39 35.09 13.41
C TRP A 303 -24.68 34.41 12.08
N VAL A 304 -25.61 33.45 12.05
CA VAL A 304 -26.01 32.72 10.84
C VAL A 304 -26.87 33.64 9.98
N LYS A 305 -26.25 34.30 9.00
CA LYS A 305 -26.92 35.28 8.13
C LYS A 305 -28.06 34.63 7.32
N TYR A 306 -29.03 35.44 6.89
CA TYR A 306 -30.23 35.00 6.16
C TYR A 306 -29.92 34.03 4.99
N GLY A 307 -28.96 34.35 4.13
CA GLY A 307 -28.56 33.48 3.01
C GLY A 307 -27.95 32.13 3.44
N THR A 308 -27.36 32.04 4.64
CA THR A 308 -26.91 30.77 5.23
C THR A 308 -28.10 30.00 5.81
N LYS A 309 -29.04 30.67 6.50
CA LYS A 309 -30.28 30.06 7.01
C LYS A 309 -31.16 29.51 5.88
N LEU A 310 -31.18 30.16 4.71
CA LEU A 310 -31.86 29.65 3.51
C LEU A 310 -31.20 28.36 3.00
N LYS A 311 -29.88 28.37 2.74
CA LYS A 311 -29.16 27.19 2.24
C LYS A 311 -29.23 25.99 3.19
N LEU A 312 -29.09 26.21 4.50
CA LEU A 312 -29.23 25.14 5.49
C LEU A 312 -30.65 24.54 5.50
N ARG A 313 -31.68 25.34 5.24
CA ARG A 313 -33.06 24.85 5.08
C ARG A 313 -33.22 24.05 3.79
N GLU A 314 -32.82 24.59 2.64
CA GLU A 314 -32.89 23.91 1.34
C GLU A 314 -32.17 22.56 1.37
N MET A 315 -30.99 22.51 1.99
CA MET A 315 -30.19 21.29 2.11
C MET A 315 -30.77 20.31 3.13
N LYS A 316 -31.44 20.78 4.19
CA LYS A 316 -32.20 19.91 5.09
C LYS A 316 -33.41 19.31 4.39
N GLU A 317 -34.22 20.13 3.72
CA GLU A 317 -35.40 19.67 2.96
C GLU A 317 -35.00 18.66 1.89
N LEU A 318 -33.90 18.90 1.17
CA LEU A 318 -33.31 17.94 0.22
C LEU A 318 -32.91 16.62 0.90
N LEU A 319 -32.12 16.68 1.99
CA LEU A 319 -31.64 15.49 2.68
C LEU A 319 -32.77 14.72 3.40
N ASP A 320 -33.82 15.38 3.88
CA ASP A 320 -34.98 14.75 4.51
C ASP A 320 -35.69 13.75 3.58
N HIS A 321 -35.72 14.05 2.27
CA HIS A 321 -36.28 13.19 1.23
C HIS A 321 -35.33 12.05 0.82
N LEU A 322 -34.03 12.16 1.12
CA LEU A 322 -33.00 11.24 0.66
C LEU A 322 -32.66 10.15 1.70
N PRO A 323 -32.11 9.00 1.24
CA PRO A 323 -31.54 7.99 2.14
C PRO A 323 -30.47 8.59 3.06
N ARG A 324 -30.41 8.17 4.34
CA ARG A 324 -29.43 8.65 5.34
C ARG A 324 -27.95 8.46 4.94
N SER A 325 -27.66 7.63 3.95
CA SER A 325 -26.33 7.45 3.35
C SER A 325 -25.91 8.60 2.40
N SER A 326 -26.85 9.43 1.96
CA SER A 326 -26.60 10.55 1.05
C SER A 326 -26.05 11.75 1.83
N SER A 327 -25.15 12.51 1.22
CA SER A 327 -24.57 13.71 1.85
C SER A 327 -24.37 14.85 0.85
N VAL A 328 -24.57 16.08 1.33
CA VAL A 328 -24.31 17.32 0.60
C VAL A 328 -22.94 17.85 1.02
N ALA A 329 -22.10 18.27 0.07
CA ALA A 329 -20.81 18.90 0.35
C ALA A 329 -20.70 20.27 -0.34
N ILE A 330 -20.19 21.26 0.37
CA ILE A 330 -19.95 22.62 -0.11
C ILE A 330 -18.44 22.85 -0.10
N ILE A 331 -17.81 22.96 -1.27
CA ILE A 331 -16.35 22.93 -1.44
C ILE A 331 -15.89 23.83 -2.61
N SER A 332 -14.57 24.03 -2.72
CA SER A 332 -13.91 24.64 -3.89
C SER A 332 -13.49 23.59 -4.93
N VAL A 333 -13.10 24.06 -6.11
CA VAL A 333 -12.86 23.22 -7.30
C VAL A 333 -11.63 22.32 -7.14
N ASP A 334 -10.53 22.90 -6.63
CA ASP A 334 -9.28 22.21 -6.29
C ASP A 334 -9.48 21.11 -5.25
N GLN A 335 -10.43 21.31 -4.33
CA GLN A 335 -10.75 20.39 -3.25
C GLN A 335 -11.74 19.27 -3.63
N LEU A 336 -12.28 19.27 -4.87
CA LEU A 336 -13.27 18.29 -5.33
C LEU A 336 -12.83 16.84 -5.15
N GLN A 337 -11.57 16.55 -5.46
CA GLN A 337 -11.02 15.19 -5.36
C GLN A 337 -10.85 14.78 -3.89
N LYS A 338 -10.45 15.71 -3.00
CA LYS A 338 -10.25 15.45 -1.58
C LYS A 338 -11.58 15.16 -0.87
N GLU A 339 -12.63 15.94 -1.12
CA GLU A 339 -13.95 15.73 -0.50
C GLU A 339 -14.65 14.43 -0.94
N LEU A 340 -14.41 13.98 -2.17
CA LEU A 340 -15.01 12.74 -2.68
C LEU A 340 -14.33 11.47 -2.14
N PHE A 341 -13.06 11.55 -1.72
CA PHE A 341 -12.25 10.37 -1.39
C PHE A 341 -11.55 10.34 -0.02
N THR A 342 -11.55 11.45 0.75
CA THR A 342 -10.88 11.50 2.07
C THR A 342 -11.86 11.67 3.23
N ASP A 343 -11.46 11.20 4.41
CA ASP A 343 -12.27 11.27 5.64
C ASP A 343 -12.16 12.63 6.36
N SER A 344 -11.06 13.36 6.14
CA SER A 344 -10.86 14.72 6.67
C SER A 344 -11.80 15.78 6.04
N GLY A 345 -12.49 15.45 4.95
CA GLY A 345 -13.25 16.41 4.15
C GLY A 345 -12.37 17.50 3.54
N ALA A 346 -12.99 18.44 2.83
CA ALA A 346 -12.26 19.57 2.23
C ALA A 346 -13.03 20.90 2.16
N GLY A 347 -14.19 20.95 2.82
CA GLY A 347 -15.05 22.12 2.96
C GLY A 347 -16.11 21.81 4.01
N THR A 348 -17.39 22.07 3.71
CA THR A 348 -18.49 21.77 4.63
C THR A 348 -19.32 20.57 4.17
N LEU A 349 -19.23 19.46 4.91
CA LEU A 349 -20.03 18.25 4.74
C LEU A 349 -21.32 18.31 5.57
N ILE A 350 -22.46 18.36 4.90
CA ILE A 350 -23.81 18.42 5.50
C ILE A 350 -24.51 17.08 5.29
N ARG A 351 -25.08 16.54 6.37
CA ARG A 351 -25.77 15.26 6.37
C ARG A 351 -26.86 15.24 7.44
N ARG A 352 -27.78 14.30 7.37
CA ARG A 352 -28.74 14.05 8.47
C ARG A 352 -28.01 13.63 9.74
N GLY A 353 -27.06 12.71 9.60
CA GLY A 353 -26.44 12.02 10.73
C GLY A 353 -27.46 11.10 11.42
N TYR A 354 -27.33 10.95 12.73
CA TYR A 354 -28.30 10.34 13.62
C TYR A 354 -28.36 11.15 14.91
N LYS A 355 -29.51 11.16 15.58
CA LYS A 355 -29.62 11.79 16.89
C LYS A 355 -28.91 10.93 17.94
N LEU A 356 -27.99 11.54 18.69
CA LEU A 356 -27.33 10.88 19.81
C LEU A 356 -28.24 10.78 21.02
N TYR A 357 -28.16 9.67 21.75
CA TYR A 357 -28.78 9.50 23.06
C TYR A 357 -27.72 9.47 24.17
N ARG A 358 -28.12 9.95 25.34
CA ARG A 358 -27.38 9.88 26.60
C ARG A 358 -28.31 9.29 27.65
N LYS A 359 -27.97 8.13 28.22
CA LYS A 359 -28.82 7.36 29.14
C LYS A 359 -28.02 6.80 30.31
N ASN A 360 -28.64 6.65 31.48
CA ASN A 360 -27.96 6.18 32.70
C ASN A 360 -28.25 4.69 33.01
N SER A 361 -28.99 4.01 32.14
CA SER A 361 -29.41 2.61 32.26
C SER A 361 -29.37 1.91 30.90
N ILE A 362 -29.03 0.62 30.90
CA ILE A 362 -29.04 -0.27 29.72
C ILE A 362 -30.48 -0.61 29.30
N GLU A 363 -31.40 -0.67 30.26
CA GLU A 363 -32.83 -0.94 30.10
C GLU A 363 -33.52 0.22 29.38
N GLU A 364 -33.19 1.47 29.72
CA GLU A 364 -33.68 2.69 29.03
C GLU A 364 -33.27 2.79 27.55
N VAL A 365 -32.26 2.03 27.12
CA VAL A 365 -31.73 2.01 25.75
C VAL A 365 -32.25 0.81 24.97
N GLY A 366 -32.41 -0.35 25.62
CA GLY A 366 -32.86 -1.60 25.00
C GLY A 366 -31.82 -2.72 25.16
N ALA A 367 -31.82 -3.35 26.32
CA ALA A 367 -30.81 -4.34 26.73
C ALA A 367 -30.52 -5.45 25.70
N GLU A 368 -31.55 -6.00 25.03
CA GLU A 368 -31.35 -7.09 24.07
C GLU A 368 -30.68 -6.62 22.77
N ARG A 369 -30.99 -5.40 22.30
CA ARG A 369 -30.31 -4.82 21.13
C ARG A 369 -28.85 -4.50 21.43
N ILE A 370 -28.55 -4.03 22.64
CA ILE A 370 -27.17 -3.91 23.12
C ILE A 370 -26.47 -5.28 23.15
N ARG A 371 -27.12 -6.33 23.67
CA ARG A 371 -26.54 -7.69 23.68
C ARG A 371 -26.23 -8.20 22.29
N GLN A 372 -27.07 -7.91 21.29
CA GLN A 372 -26.81 -8.24 19.89
C GLN A 372 -25.60 -7.47 19.35
N VAL A 373 -25.60 -6.13 19.45
CA VAL A 373 -24.52 -5.27 18.95
C VAL A 373 -23.17 -5.64 19.56
N LEU A 374 -23.12 -5.97 20.86
CA LEU A 374 -21.91 -6.45 21.54
C LEU A 374 -21.43 -7.80 20.97
N LYS A 375 -22.31 -8.79 20.77
CA LYS A 375 -21.93 -10.09 20.15
C LYS A 375 -21.41 -9.92 18.72
N GLU A 376 -22.01 -9.02 17.95
CA GLU A 376 -21.71 -8.82 16.53
C GLU A 376 -20.48 -7.93 16.29
N ASN A 377 -20.13 -7.03 17.21
CA ASN A 377 -19.12 -5.99 16.97
C ASN A 377 -17.97 -5.94 18.00
N ASP A 378 -18.11 -6.44 19.24
CA ASP A 378 -17.02 -6.42 20.24
C ASP A 378 -16.09 -7.65 20.14
N ASP A 379 -14.80 -7.42 19.95
CA ASP A 379 -13.84 -8.52 19.68
C ASP A 379 -13.49 -9.37 20.92
N GLU A 380 -13.60 -8.85 22.15
CA GLU A 380 -13.37 -9.66 23.35
C GLU A 380 -14.52 -10.67 23.58
N ILE A 381 -15.73 -10.29 23.17
CA ILE A 381 -16.95 -11.11 23.23
C ILE A 381 -17.00 -12.10 22.06
N LYS A 382 -16.57 -11.71 20.85
CA LYS A 382 -16.38 -12.64 19.71
C LYS A 382 -15.31 -13.71 19.98
N ASP A 383 -14.17 -13.30 20.55
CA ASP A 383 -13.09 -14.21 20.95
C ASP A 383 -13.50 -15.14 22.12
N GLY A 384 -14.70 -14.97 22.70
CA GLY A 384 -15.21 -15.78 23.80
C GLY A 384 -14.48 -15.56 25.14
N ARG A 385 -13.70 -14.47 25.27
CA ARG A 385 -12.87 -14.20 26.46
C ARG A 385 -13.66 -13.61 27.62
N LYS A 386 -14.75 -12.90 27.32
CA LYS A 386 -15.74 -12.38 28.26
C LYS A 386 -17.15 -12.60 27.73
N SER A 387 -18.10 -12.84 28.62
CA SER A 387 -19.51 -12.93 28.26
C SER A 387 -20.22 -11.57 28.36
N VAL A 388 -21.32 -11.39 27.61
CA VAL A 388 -22.12 -10.16 27.71
C VAL A 388 -22.75 -10.02 29.10
N ALA A 389 -23.13 -11.13 29.74
CA ALA A 389 -23.73 -11.15 31.07
C ALA A 389 -22.71 -10.73 32.16
N GLU A 390 -21.46 -11.19 32.04
CA GLU A 390 -20.33 -10.78 32.87
C GLU A 390 -20.06 -9.27 32.71
N PHE A 391 -19.97 -8.75 31.48
CA PHE A 391 -19.80 -7.31 31.25
C PHE A 391 -20.96 -6.47 31.82
N PHE A 392 -22.21 -6.92 31.69
CA PHE A 392 -23.36 -6.27 32.32
C PHE A 392 -23.29 -6.33 33.85
N SER A 393 -22.77 -7.43 34.42
CA SER A 393 -22.54 -7.55 35.87
C SER A 393 -21.37 -6.71 36.37
N GLU A 394 -20.36 -6.43 35.54
CA GLU A 394 -19.25 -5.52 35.85
C GLU A 394 -19.69 -4.06 35.84
N ILE A 395 -20.35 -3.61 34.77
CA ILE A 395 -20.71 -2.19 34.62
C ILE A 395 -21.74 -1.74 35.66
N SER A 396 -22.68 -2.62 36.06
CA SER A 396 -23.69 -2.32 37.08
C SER A 396 -23.16 -2.16 38.52
N GLN A 397 -21.86 -2.35 38.76
CA GLN A 397 -21.24 -2.12 40.08
C GLN A 397 -20.93 -0.64 40.35
N HIS A 398 -20.98 0.21 39.32
CA HIS A 398 -20.64 1.63 39.41
C HIS A 398 -21.67 2.49 38.67
N PRO A 399 -21.84 3.78 39.02
CA PRO A 399 -22.59 4.72 38.20
C PRO A 399 -22.04 4.76 36.77
N TYR A 400 -22.91 4.62 35.76
CA TYR A 400 -22.52 4.64 34.36
C TYR A 400 -23.42 5.53 33.50
N THR A 401 -22.91 5.92 32.34
CA THR A 401 -23.66 6.58 31.27
C THR A 401 -23.36 5.86 29.96
N VAL A 402 -24.44 5.46 29.27
CA VAL A 402 -24.42 4.93 27.91
C VAL A 402 -24.64 6.11 26.95
N TYR A 403 -23.69 6.29 26.04
CA TYR A 403 -23.81 7.17 24.88
C TYR A 403 -23.96 6.31 23.64
N GLY A 404 -24.72 6.77 22.65
CA GLY A 404 -24.88 6.04 21.38
C GLY A 404 -25.79 6.75 20.42
N ASP A 405 -26.01 6.15 19.25
CA ASP A 405 -26.90 6.65 18.21
C ASP A 405 -28.11 5.73 17.96
N GLU A 406 -29.21 6.31 17.46
CA GLU A 406 -30.48 5.60 17.19
C GLU A 406 -30.38 4.22 16.48
N PRO A 407 -29.53 4.01 15.44
CA PRO A 407 -29.37 2.70 14.81
C PRO A 407 -28.47 1.73 15.58
N PHE A 408 -27.71 2.20 16.58
CA PHE A 408 -26.62 1.49 17.28
C PHE A 408 -25.39 1.22 16.39
N ASP A 409 -25.04 2.17 15.50
CA ASP A 409 -23.80 2.13 14.72
C ASP A 409 -22.56 2.46 15.58
N CYS A 410 -22.76 3.13 16.73
CA CYS A 410 -21.75 3.33 17.77
C CYS A 410 -22.38 3.37 19.16
N VAL A 411 -21.81 2.64 20.13
CA VAL A 411 -22.22 2.64 21.54
C VAL A 411 -21.01 2.73 22.46
N ALA A 412 -21.01 3.67 23.39
CA ALA A 412 -19.94 3.92 24.34
C ALA A 412 -20.45 3.84 25.79
N PHE A 413 -19.69 3.15 26.64
CA PHE A 413 -20.04 2.90 28.04
C PHE A 413 -19.04 3.59 28.96
N VAL A 414 -19.42 4.70 29.59
CA VAL A 414 -18.55 5.43 30.54
C VAL A 414 -19.02 5.14 31.97
N SER A 415 -18.17 4.53 32.79
CA SER A 415 -18.39 4.36 34.23
C SER A 415 -17.64 5.43 35.01
N GLN A 416 -18.23 5.95 36.09
CA GLN A 416 -17.62 6.92 36.98
C GLN A 416 -17.65 6.38 38.42
N PRO A 417 -16.59 5.69 38.89
CA PRO A 417 -16.48 5.25 40.26
C PRO A 417 -16.36 6.46 41.21
N GLU A 418 -16.83 6.33 42.44
CA GLU A 418 -16.75 7.40 43.43
C GLU A 418 -15.29 7.70 43.80
N GLY A 419 -14.88 8.96 43.65
CA GLY A 419 -13.52 9.43 43.93
C GLY A 419 -12.48 9.17 42.83
N GLU A 420 -12.82 8.45 41.75
CA GLU A 420 -11.90 8.15 40.64
C GLU A 420 -12.19 9.00 39.38
N VAL A 421 -11.24 9.03 38.44
CA VAL A 421 -11.46 9.63 37.11
C VAL A 421 -12.45 8.77 36.32
N ALA A 422 -13.29 9.39 35.48
CA ALA A 422 -14.23 8.68 34.62
C ALA A 422 -13.50 7.73 33.66
N ILE A 423 -14.05 6.53 33.47
CA ILE A 423 -13.43 5.46 32.69
C ILE A 423 -14.38 5.00 31.59
N LEU A 424 -13.96 5.11 30.33
CA LEU A 424 -14.65 4.49 29.20
C LEU A 424 -14.31 2.99 29.20
N GLN A 425 -15.32 2.18 29.48
CA GLN A 425 -15.25 0.72 29.65
C GLN A 425 -15.15 0.00 28.30
N LYS A 426 -16.04 0.33 27.37
CA LYS A 426 -16.07 -0.17 25.99
C LYS A 426 -16.58 0.92 25.05
N LEU A 427 -15.98 0.99 23.86
CA LEU A 427 -16.46 1.76 22.71
C LEU A 427 -16.64 0.76 21.57
N VAL A 428 -17.90 0.42 21.26
CA VAL A 428 -18.23 -0.60 20.26
C VAL A 428 -18.85 0.10 19.06
N THR A 429 -18.32 -0.18 17.88
CA THR A 429 -18.59 0.56 16.64
C THR A 429 -18.75 -0.41 15.49
N THR A 430 -19.74 -0.18 14.63
CA THR A 430 -19.85 -0.91 13.36
C THR A 430 -18.93 -0.28 12.33
N ARG A 431 -18.61 -1.01 11.25
CA ARG A 431 -17.88 -0.43 10.11
C ARG A 431 -18.59 0.77 9.49
N ASN A 432 -19.92 0.81 9.53
CA ASN A 432 -20.70 1.94 9.01
C ASN A 432 -20.61 3.15 9.96
N GLY A 433 -20.65 2.93 11.28
CA GLY A 433 -20.42 3.98 12.28
C GLY A 433 -19.04 4.62 12.17
N VAL A 434 -17.98 3.83 11.92
CA VAL A 434 -16.61 4.33 11.72
C VAL A 434 -16.47 5.11 10.40
N LEU A 435 -16.94 4.57 9.27
CA LEU A 435 -16.87 5.24 7.96
C LEU A 435 -17.74 6.50 7.89
N ASN A 436 -18.73 6.62 8.78
CA ASN A 436 -19.56 7.82 8.92
C ASN A 436 -19.10 8.72 10.09
N GLY A 437 -17.99 8.45 10.78
CA GLY A 437 -17.51 9.30 11.89
C GLY A 437 -18.52 9.47 13.03
N VAL A 438 -19.40 8.49 13.27
CA VAL A 438 -20.40 8.53 14.35
C VAL A 438 -19.70 8.43 15.72
N ASN A 439 -18.61 7.66 15.77
CA ASN A 439 -17.67 7.61 16.88
C ASN A 439 -17.10 9.00 17.25
N ASP A 440 -16.82 9.86 16.27
CA ASP A 440 -16.35 11.23 16.52
C ASP A 440 -17.44 12.16 17.07
N ASN A 441 -18.70 12.02 16.62
CA ASN A 441 -19.82 12.75 17.21
C ASN A 441 -20.03 12.36 18.69
N ILE A 442 -20.04 11.05 18.99
CA ILE A 442 -20.16 10.55 20.37
C ILE A 442 -18.94 10.95 21.21
N TRP A 443 -17.73 10.96 20.64
CA TRP A 443 -16.53 11.43 21.33
C TRP A 443 -16.60 12.92 21.69
N LYS A 444 -17.13 13.78 20.80
CA LYS A 444 -17.39 15.19 21.10
C LYS A 444 -18.36 15.35 22.27
N GLN A 445 -19.41 14.51 22.34
CA GLN A 445 -20.35 14.50 23.47
C GLN A 445 -19.68 14.05 24.78
N ILE A 446 -18.91 12.96 24.76
CA ILE A 446 -18.14 12.47 25.92
C ILE A 446 -17.13 13.52 26.40
N ARG A 447 -16.43 14.21 25.51
CA ARG A 447 -15.45 15.28 25.87
C ARG A 447 -16.12 16.58 26.35
N ARG A 448 -17.39 16.79 26.00
CA ARG A 448 -18.19 17.87 26.60
C ARG A 448 -18.53 17.54 28.06
N ASP A 449 -19.08 16.35 28.29
CA ASP A 449 -19.63 15.91 29.57
C ASP A 449 -18.54 15.48 30.58
N HIS A 450 -17.44 14.85 30.13
CA HIS A 450 -16.30 14.42 30.96
C HIS A 450 -14.99 15.12 30.54
N LYS A 451 -14.46 15.98 31.42
CA LYS A 451 -13.20 16.73 31.18
C LYS A 451 -11.92 15.97 31.45
N ARG A 452 -11.99 14.90 32.25
CA ARG A 452 -10.92 13.92 32.47
C ARG A 452 -11.48 12.54 32.15
N LEU A 453 -10.78 11.76 31.34
CA LEU A 453 -11.20 10.43 30.93
C LEU A 453 -9.98 9.51 30.76
N VAL A 454 -10.15 8.25 31.15
CA VAL A 454 -9.15 7.17 30.96
C VAL A 454 -9.82 6.01 30.23
N TRP A 455 -9.10 5.34 29.31
CA TRP A 455 -9.63 4.18 28.59
C TRP A 455 -8.54 3.23 28.12
N THR A 456 -8.92 1.99 27.83
CA THR A 456 -8.02 0.96 27.30
C THR A 456 -8.54 0.42 25.97
N SER A 457 -7.67 0.31 24.98
CA SER A 457 -7.90 -0.39 23.72
C SER A 457 -6.78 -1.43 23.52
N ARG A 458 -6.96 -2.39 22.61
CA ARG A 458 -5.94 -3.42 22.35
C ARG A 458 -4.84 -2.89 21.42
N ALA A 459 -3.63 -3.45 21.50
CA ALA A 459 -2.54 -3.06 20.61
C ALA A 459 -2.76 -3.53 19.15
N ASP A 460 -3.62 -4.53 18.95
CA ASP A 460 -4.08 -5.06 17.66
C ASP A 460 -5.43 -4.49 17.18
N ASP A 461 -5.94 -3.42 17.81
CA ASP A 461 -7.17 -2.73 17.42
C ASP A 461 -7.02 -1.93 16.11
N ASP A 462 -7.91 -2.18 15.14
CA ASP A 462 -8.01 -1.48 13.84
C ASP A 462 -8.20 0.05 13.99
N GLN A 463 -8.65 0.53 15.16
CA GLN A 463 -8.89 1.94 15.48
C GLN A 463 -7.84 2.56 16.40
N ARG A 464 -6.72 1.88 16.70
CA ARG A 464 -5.68 2.40 17.61
C ARG A 464 -5.20 3.82 17.27
N ALA A 465 -5.08 4.16 15.98
CA ALA A 465 -4.69 5.51 15.53
C ALA A 465 -5.70 6.60 15.94
N TRP A 466 -7.00 6.31 15.84
CA TRP A 466 -8.09 7.22 16.23
C TRP A 466 -8.04 7.54 17.74
N HIS A 467 -7.68 6.54 18.57
CA HIS A 467 -7.43 6.76 20.00
C HIS A 467 -6.19 7.61 20.27
N TYR A 468 -5.09 7.38 19.54
CA TYR A 468 -3.85 8.16 19.67
C TYR A 468 -4.06 9.65 19.37
N GLU A 469 -4.80 9.99 18.32
CA GLU A 469 -5.15 11.38 17.93
C GLU A 469 -6.01 12.11 18.98
N ARG A 470 -6.67 11.39 19.90
CA ARG A 470 -7.67 11.90 20.84
C ARG A 470 -7.24 11.83 22.30
N ALA A 471 -6.02 11.39 22.56
CA ALA A 471 -5.43 11.29 23.89
C ALA A 471 -4.32 12.34 24.07
N ASP A 472 -4.22 12.91 25.28
CA ASP A 472 -3.10 13.77 25.65
C ASP A 472 -1.86 12.93 26.02
N GLY A 473 -2.06 11.65 26.37
CA GLY A 473 -1.00 10.70 26.65
C GLY A 473 -1.44 9.24 26.50
N SER A 474 -0.46 8.33 26.34
CA SER A 474 -0.71 6.89 26.18
C SER A 474 0.39 6.05 26.83
N PHE A 475 0.05 4.83 27.25
CA PHE A 475 0.96 3.86 27.83
C PHE A 475 0.60 2.45 27.33
N THR A 476 1.52 1.77 26.62
CA THR A 476 1.25 0.46 26.02
C THR A 476 2.05 -0.64 26.71
N ARG A 477 1.37 -1.69 27.20
CA ARG A 477 1.97 -2.82 27.93
C ARG A 477 1.18 -4.10 27.62
N ASN A 478 1.88 -5.23 27.43
CA ASN A 478 1.27 -6.56 27.21
C ASN A 478 0.16 -6.62 26.15
N GLY A 479 0.26 -5.84 25.07
CA GLY A 479 -0.75 -5.85 24.01
C GLY A 479 -2.04 -5.10 24.35
N ARG A 480 -2.10 -4.32 25.42
CA ARG A 480 -3.13 -3.25 25.62
C ARG A 480 -2.47 -1.88 25.68
N SER A 481 -3.17 -0.88 25.16
CA SER A 481 -2.81 0.54 25.19
C SER A 481 -3.80 1.28 26.09
N LEU A 482 -3.29 1.78 27.21
CA LEU A 482 -3.97 2.76 28.05
C LEU A 482 -3.84 4.14 27.40
N PHE A 483 -4.92 4.92 27.43
CA PHE A 483 -5.01 6.28 26.91
C PHE A 483 -5.72 7.17 27.93
N TYR A 484 -5.38 8.46 27.94
CA TYR A 484 -6.03 9.44 28.81
C TYR A 484 -6.04 10.85 28.20
N TYR A 485 -6.98 11.69 28.64
CA TYR A 485 -6.97 13.14 28.40
C TYR A 485 -7.39 13.92 29.65
N GLY A 486 -6.97 15.18 29.74
CA GLY A 486 -7.27 16.11 30.83
C GLY A 486 -6.48 15.87 32.13
N ILE A 487 -5.52 14.95 32.11
CA ILE A 487 -4.65 14.64 33.25
C ILE A 487 -3.24 15.12 32.90
N HIS A 488 -2.73 16.07 33.69
CA HIS A 488 -1.45 16.74 33.42
C HIS A 488 -0.39 16.47 34.49
N ASP A 489 -0.77 15.91 35.64
CA ASP A 489 0.18 15.45 36.66
C ASP A 489 0.62 14.01 36.40
N VAL A 490 1.93 13.78 36.42
CA VAL A 490 2.55 12.46 36.24
C VAL A 490 2.29 11.55 37.45
N ALA A 491 2.17 12.11 38.66
CA ALA A 491 1.88 11.31 39.85
C ALA A 491 0.41 10.83 39.88
N GLU A 492 -0.54 11.67 39.48
CA GLU A 492 -1.93 11.26 39.22
C GLU A 492 -1.98 10.10 38.20
N VAL A 493 -1.29 10.23 37.05
CA VAL A 493 -1.20 9.15 36.04
C VAL A 493 -0.60 7.86 36.60
N GLU A 494 0.50 7.91 37.36
CA GLU A 494 1.10 6.70 37.93
C GLU A 494 0.16 6.01 38.92
N SER A 495 -0.55 6.78 39.75
CA SER A 495 -1.54 6.24 40.69
C SER A 495 -2.70 5.52 39.97
N ILE A 496 -3.17 6.08 38.85
CA ILE A 496 -4.22 5.49 38.00
C ILE A 496 -3.73 4.22 37.32
N VAL A 497 -2.50 4.20 36.78
CA VAL A 497 -1.90 3.00 36.18
C VAL A 497 -1.79 1.88 37.21
N ARG A 498 -1.31 2.16 38.43
CA ARG A 498 -1.21 1.18 39.51
C ARG A 498 -2.58 0.62 39.91
N ASN A 499 -3.58 1.48 40.09
CA ASN A 499 -4.97 1.10 40.42
C ASN A 499 -5.58 0.18 39.34
N LEU A 500 -5.33 0.47 38.05
CA LEU A 500 -5.79 -0.36 36.93
C LEU A 500 -5.03 -1.69 36.78
N GLU A 501 -3.74 -1.76 37.15
CA GLU A 501 -3.00 -3.02 37.27
C GLU A 501 -3.46 -3.86 38.48
N GLU A 502 -3.82 -3.24 39.60
CA GLU A 502 -4.32 -3.93 40.80
C GLU A 502 -5.74 -4.48 40.62
N LYS A 503 -6.63 -3.70 40.00
CA LYS A 503 -7.97 -4.16 39.55
C LYS A 503 -7.90 -5.15 38.38
N SER A 504 -6.70 -5.59 37.96
CA SER A 504 -6.46 -6.58 36.89
C SER A 504 -7.06 -6.20 35.52
N ARG A 505 -7.28 -4.91 35.27
CA ARG A 505 -7.77 -4.37 33.99
C ARG A 505 -6.65 -4.18 32.98
N ILE A 506 -5.42 -4.07 33.46
CA ILE A 506 -4.18 -4.24 32.71
C ILE A 506 -3.52 -5.53 33.22
N GLU A 507 -3.16 -6.44 32.31
CA GLU A 507 -2.56 -7.73 32.69
C GLU A 507 -1.14 -7.53 33.26
N ARG A 508 -0.89 -8.01 34.48
CA ARG A 508 0.44 -7.95 35.11
C ARG A 508 1.47 -8.73 34.30
N ALA A 509 2.53 -8.04 33.86
CA ALA A 509 3.68 -8.63 33.17
C ALA A 509 4.53 -9.50 34.11
N TYR A 510 4.10 -10.74 34.37
CA TYR A 510 4.89 -11.68 35.18
C TYR A 510 6.06 -12.26 34.37
N LEU A 511 7.15 -11.49 34.28
CA LEU A 511 8.48 -12.00 33.93
C LEU A 511 8.93 -12.98 35.03
N PRO A 512 9.11 -14.28 34.76
CA PRO A 512 9.58 -15.24 35.76
C PRO A 512 11.11 -15.12 35.94
N LEU A 513 11.59 -13.95 36.39
CA LEU A 513 12.98 -13.71 36.79
C LEU A 513 13.29 -14.28 38.18
N LYS A 514 12.94 -15.56 38.37
CA LYS A 514 13.40 -16.51 39.39
C LYS A 514 12.89 -17.90 39.02
N PRO A 515 13.67 -18.97 39.21
CA PRO A 515 13.17 -20.33 39.04
C PRO A 515 12.06 -20.59 40.07
N ALA A 516 10.91 -21.05 39.59
CA ALA A 516 9.78 -21.37 40.47
C ALA A 516 10.16 -22.49 41.44
N LYS A 517 9.89 -22.30 42.74
CA LYS A 517 9.80 -23.43 43.67
C LYS A 517 8.58 -24.27 43.27
N PRO A 518 8.68 -25.60 43.19
CA PRO A 518 7.50 -26.43 42.98
C PRO A 518 6.54 -26.27 44.17
N SER A 519 5.25 -26.08 43.87
CA SER A 519 4.19 -26.07 44.88
C SER A 519 3.93 -27.50 45.37
N SER A 520 3.90 -27.68 46.69
CA SER A 520 3.63 -28.98 47.31
C SER A 520 2.16 -29.38 47.16
N PRO A 521 1.84 -30.55 46.58
CA PRO A 521 0.52 -31.17 46.74
C PRO A 521 0.40 -31.77 48.15
N SER A 522 -0.74 -31.58 48.80
CA SER A 522 -1.06 -32.20 50.09
C SER A 522 -1.70 -33.59 49.89
N GLY A 523 -1.05 -34.64 50.39
CA GLY A 523 -1.52 -36.03 50.27
C GLY A 523 -1.07 -36.70 48.97
N THR A 524 -0.69 -37.99 48.94
CA THR A 524 -0.68 -39.01 50.02
C THR A 524 0.57 -39.89 49.86
N ARG A 525 1.13 -40.41 50.96
CA ARG A 525 2.34 -41.26 50.89
C ARG A 525 2.06 -42.58 50.19
N ALA A 526 2.93 -42.93 49.24
CA ALA A 526 3.26 -44.32 48.90
C ALA A 526 4.77 -44.51 49.07
N TYR A 527 5.20 -45.61 49.69
CA TYR A 527 6.61 -45.93 49.87
C TYR A 527 7.16 -46.68 48.65
N SER A 528 8.35 -46.29 48.17
CA SER A 528 9.33 -47.25 47.64
C SER A 528 10.74 -46.66 47.54
N THR A 529 11.68 -47.49 47.99
CA THR A 529 13.15 -47.46 47.90
C THR A 529 13.84 -46.58 46.86
N MET A 530 14.96 -45.97 47.27
CA MET A 530 15.90 -45.28 46.38
C MET A 530 16.63 -46.25 45.44
N SER A 531 16.81 -45.85 44.18
CA SER A 531 17.91 -46.31 43.33
C SER A 531 18.44 -45.14 42.49
N ARG A 532 19.75 -44.88 42.53
CA ARG A 532 20.41 -43.87 41.70
C ARG A 532 20.66 -44.42 40.29
N PRO A 533 20.30 -43.66 39.24
CA PRO A 533 21.19 -43.39 38.11
C PRO A 533 21.83 -42.00 38.31
N GLY A 534 23.10 -41.76 38.00
CA GLY A 534 24.00 -42.56 37.16
C GLY A 534 24.34 -41.72 35.94
N LEU A 535 25.44 -40.97 36.02
CA LEU A 535 25.93 -40.10 34.94
C LEU A 535 26.43 -40.98 33.77
N THR A 536 25.52 -41.33 32.87
CA THR A 536 25.83 -42.03 31.62
C THR A 536 25.87 -41.02 30.46
N SER A 537 26.99 -41.04 29.74
CA SER A 537 27.24 -40.18 28.59
C SER A 537 26.25 -40.46 27.45
N TRP A 538 25.88 -39.40 26.72
CA TRP A 538 25.05 -39.49 25.51
C TRP A 538 25.83 -40.19 24.37
N ARG A 539 25.89 -41.52 24.40
CA ARG A 539 26.21 -42.33 23.21
C ARG A 539 24.96 -42.41 22.35
N MET A 540 24.98 -41.82 21.16
CA MET A 540 23.99 -42.14 20.14
C MET A 540 24.15 -43.62 19.73
N MET A 541 23.04 -44.36 19.71
CA MET A 541 22.97 -45.67 19.06
C MET A 541 23.11 -45.46 17.55
N ALA A 542 24.11 -46.09 16.94
CA ALA A 542 24.45 -45.87 15.55
C ALA A 542 23.56 -46.71 14.59
N GLY A 543 22.49 -46.11 14.09
CA GLY A 543 22.01 -46.44 12.74
C GLY A 543 23.05 -45.96 11.72
N SER A 544 23.55 -46.85 10.86
CA SER A 544 24.77 -46.58 10.08
C SER A 544 24.57 -45.54 8.96
N ARG A 545 24.98 -44.28 9.23
CA ARG A 545 25.55 -43.33 8.25
C ARG A 545 26.33 -42.21 8.97
N ARG A 546 27.33 -41.63 8.30
CA ARG A 546 28.37 -40.78 8.92
C ARG A 546 27.86 -39.36 9.24
N GLY A 547 27.39 -39.13 10.47
CA GLY A 547 26.98 -37.78 10.94
C GLY A 547 28.02 -37.00 11.77
N TYR A 548 28.89 -37.69 12.53
CA TYR A 548 29.70 -37.04 13.58
C TYR A 548 31.00 -36.35 13.10
N ALA A 549 31.50 -36.68 11.90
CA ALA A 549 32.77 -36.12 11.42
C ALA A 549 32.66 -34.62 11.05
N THR A 550 31.50 -34.17 10.56
CA THR A 550 31.36 -32.86 9.91
C THR A 550 31.34 -31.68 10.88
N ALA A 551 30.95 -31.86 12.15
CA ALA A 551 30.89 -30.76 13.12
C ALA A 551 32.29 -30.23 13.50
N VAL A 552 33.24 -31.16 13.69
CA VAL A 552 34.63 -30.83 14.02
C VAL A 552 35.37 -30.21 12.82
N GLU A 553 35.03 -30.62 11.59
CA GLU A 553 35.68 -30.09 10.39
C GLU A 553 35.17 -28.70 9.95
N ARG A 554 33.93 -28.31 10.31
CA ARG A 554 33.40 -26.96 10.04
C ARG A 554 34.09 -25.88 10.89
N SER A 555 34.16 -26.13 12.19
CA SER A 555 34.60 -25.16 13.21
C SER A 555 36.11 -25.09 13.42
N ALA A 556 36.89 -25.96 12.76
CA ALA A 556 38.34 -25.91 12.78
C ALA A 556 38.88 -24.71 11.99
N ARG A 557 39.41 -23.70 12.70
CA ARG A 557 40.14 -22.59 12.08
C ARG A 557 41.36 -23.11 11.33
N ILE A 558 41.58 -22.58 10.12
CA ILE A 558 42.76 -22.91 9.32
C ILE A 558 43.79 -21.80 9.56
N PRO A 559 45.00 -22.11 10.08
CA PRO A 559 46.04 -21.10 10.30
C PRO A 559 46.39 -20.33 9.03
N ALA A 560 46.89 -19.10 9.18
CA ALA A 560 47.51 -18.38 8.06
C ALA A 560 48.71 -19.18 7.52
N SER A 561 48.75 -19.43 6.22
CA SER A 561 49.87 -20.07 5.52
C SER A 561 50.74 -19.09 4.74
N THR A 562 50.38 -17.79 4.74
CA THR A 562 51.21 -16.73 4.15
C THR A 562 50.94 -15.38 4.82
N THR A 563 51.94 -14.50 4.77
CA THR A 563 51.86 -13.07 5.09
C THR A 563 52.38 -12.20 3.95
N GLU A 564 52.63 -12.80 2.77
CA GLU A 564 53.02 -12.09 1.54
C GLU A 564 52.00 -11.02 1.16
N LYS A 565 52.47 -9.93 0.55
CA LYS A 565 51.57 -8.90 0.01
C LYS A 565 50.95 -9.37 -1.31
N LYS A 566 49.62 -9.37 -1.40
CA LYS A 566 48.86 -9.75 -2.60
C LYS A 566 48.09 -8.55 -3.18
N ARG A 567 47.98 -8.50 -4.50
CA ARG A 567 47.25 -7.47 -5.26
C ARG A 567 45.83 -7.92 -5.57
N VAL A 568 44.87 -7.03 -5.35
CA VAL A 568 43.45 -7.23 -5.69
C VAL A 568 43.02 -6.23 -6.75
N ALA A 569 42.12 -6.66 -7.65
CA ALA A 569 41.34 -5.78 -8.52
C ALA A 569 39.87 -5.79 -8.09
N LEU A 570 39.26 -4.60 -7.91
CA LEU A 570 37.85 -4.45 -7.55
C LEU A 570 37.07 -3.94 -8.78
N ILE A 571 36.20 -4.78 -9.32
CA ILE A 571 35.44 -4.51 -10.55
C ILE A 571 34.00 -4.16 -10.18
N GLY A 572 33.54 -2.93 -10.49
CA GLY A 572 32.19 -2.46 -10.12
C GLY A 572 32.13 -1.63 -8.82
N ALA A 573 33.22 -0.99 -8.44
CA ALA A 573 33.45 -0.38 -7.12
C ALA A 573 32.48 0.74 -6.69
N ARG A 574 31.57 1.21 -7.54
CA ARG A 574 30.70 2.37 -7.32
C ARG A 574 29.61 2.16 -6.24
N GLY A 575 29.17 0.92 -6.01
CA GLY A 575 28.11 0.64 -5.03
C GLY A 575 28.60 0.79 -3.57
N TYR A 576 27.67 0.98 -2.62
CA TYR A 576 28.03 1.10 -1.19
C TYR A 576 28.87 -0.08 -0.68
N THR A 577 28.56 -1.30 -1.11
CA THR A 577 29.39 -2.50 -0.87
C THR A 577 30.82 -2.35 -1.37
N GLY A 578 31.03 -1.69 -2.52
CA GLY A 578 32.35 -1.39 -3.08
C GLY A 578 33.12 -0.40 -2.20
N GLN A 579 32.47 0.64 -1.70
CA GLN A 579 33.06 1.60 -0.75
C GLN A 579 33.40 0.92 0.59
N SER A 580 32.52 0.07 1.12
CA SER A 580 32.80 -0.74 2.32
C SER A 580 33.97 -1.70 2.11
N LEU A 581 34.10 -2.29 0.92
CA LEU A 581 35.26 -3.10 0.53
C LEU A 581 36.54 -2.27 0.44
N ILE A 582 36.50 -1.06 -0.14
CA ILE A 582 37.66 -0.15 -0.22
C ILE A 582 38.16 0.20 1.19
N ALA A 583 37.26 0.53 2.12
CA ALA A 583 37.62 0.83 3.51
C ALA A 583 38.26 -0.38 4.23
N LEU A 584 37.67 -1.57 4.11
CA LEU A 584 38.24 -2.82 4.65
C LEU A 584 39.61 -3.15 4.04
N LEU A 585 39.75 -3.04 2.71
CA LEU A 585 41.00 -3.29 2.00
C LEU A 585 42.06 -2.21 2.29
N ASN A 586 41.67 -1.00 2.66
CA ASN A 586 42.60 0.01 3.17
C ASN A 586 43.17 -0.38 4.55
N ASN A 587 42.41 -1.09 5.38
CA ASN A 587 42.86 -1.56 6.70
C ASN A 587 43.57 -2.94 6.66
N HIS A 588 43.42 -3.73 5.59
CA HIS A 588 43.97 -5.10 5.53
C HIS A 588 45.52 -5.18 5.50
N PRO A 589 46.20 -5.85 6.44
CA PRO A 589 47.67 -5.79 6.56
C PRO A 589 48.45 -6.31 5.34
N HIS A 590 47.93 -7.35 4.66
CA HIS A 590 48.64 -8.05 3.57
C HIS A 590 48.05 -7.85 2.17
N ILE A 591 46.97 -7.06 2.02
CA ILE A 591 46.29 -6.89 0.73
C ILE A 591 46.36 -5.43 0.30
N GLN A 592 46.60 -5.23 -1.00
CA GLN A 592 46.59 -3.93 -1.64
C GLN A 592 45.64 -3.93 -2.85
N LEU A 593 44.76 -2.93 -2.93
CA LEU A 593 44.07 -2.61 -4.17
C LEU A 593 45.09 -2.13 -5.20
N SER A 594 45.07 -2.77 -6.37
CA SER A 594 45.89 -2.43 -7.53
C SER A 594 45.08 -1.73 -8.63
N HIS A 595 43.82 -2.16 -8.79
CA HIS A 595 42.92 -1.73 -9.87
C HIS A 595 41.51 -1.58 -9.32
N VAL A 596 40.82 -0.50 -9.71
CA VAL A 596 39.45 -0.21 -9.26
C VAL A 596 38.63 0.27 -10.46
N SER A 597 37.65 -0.54 -10.88
CA SER A 597 36.84 -0.28 -12.08
C SER A 597 35.50 0.39 -11.74
N SER A 598 35.22 1.53 -12.38
CA SER A 598 33.95 2.25 -12.37
C SER A 598 33.80 3.06 -13.66
N ARG A 599 32.75 2.79 -14.44
CA ARG A 599 32.45 3.49 -15.71
C ARG A 599 32.19 5.00 -15.53
N GLU A 600 31.54 5.36 -14.43
CA GLU A 600 31.02 6.73 -14.21
C GLU A 600 32.02 7.65 -13.50
N LEU A 601 32.98 7.05 -12.76
CA LEU A 601 34.02 7.75 -11.99
C LEU A 601 35.40 7.67 -12.64
N ALA A 602 35.51 7.07 -13.83
CA ALA A 602 36.79 6.85 -14.52
C ALA A 602 37.62 8.16 -14.64
N GLY A 603 38.89 8.09 -14.26
CA GLY A 603 39.80 9.24 -14.19
C GLY A 603 39.89 9.90 -12.81
N MET A 604 38.92 9.69 -11.90
CA MET A 604 38.96 10.28 -10.56
C MET A 604 39.90 9.52 -9.60
N PRO A 605 40.61 10.21 -8.68
CA PRO A 605 41.45 9.57 -7.66
C PRO A 605 40.61 8.95 -6.55
N LEU A 606 41.05 7.78 -6.05
CA LEU A 606 40.41 7.04 -4.96
C LEU A 606 40.77 7.65 -3.59
N LYS A 607 40.18 8.80 -3.26
CA LYS A 607 40.42 9.56 -2.01
C LYS A 607 40.29 8.73 -0.72
N GLU A 608 39.50 7.65 -0.76
CA GLU A 608 39.19 6.76 0.37
C GLU A 608 40.30 5.72 0.66
N TYR A 609 41.33 5.60 -0.20
CA TYR A 609 42.38 4.59 -0.10
C TYR A 609 43.77 5.24 0.01
N THR A 610 44.46 5.01 1.12
CA THR A 610 45.69 5.75 1.50
C THR A 610 46.98 4.98 1.28
N LYS A 611 46.91 3.65 1.03
CA LYS A 611 48.10 2.79 0.82
C LYS A 611 48.84 3.01 -0.50
N ALA A 612 48.16 3.51 -1.53
CA ALA A 612 48.74 3.81 -2.83
C ALA A 612 47.84 4.78 -3.59
N HIS A 613 48.41 5.56 -4.51
CA HIS A 613 47.63 6.38 -5.43
C HIS A 613 47.00 5.48 -6.49
N VAL A 614 45.68 5.29 -6.38
CA VAL A 614 44.87 4.50 -7.32
C VAL A 614 43.77 5.40 -7.88
N ASN A 615 43.58 5.37 -9.20
CA ASN A 615 42.46 6.07 -9.85
C ASN A 615 41.39 5.07 -10.26
N TYR A 616 40.13 5.51 -10.27
CA TYR A 616 39.05 4.79 -10.92
C TYR A 616 39.34 4.68 -12.42
N THR A 617 39.11 3.50 -12.99
CA THR A 617 39.34 3.20 -14.41
C THR A 617 38.08 2.57 -15.02
N ASN A 618 37.94 2.62 -16.34
CA ASN A 618 36.88 1.88 -17.05
C ASN A 618 37.47 0.58 -17.60
N ILE A 619 37.60 -0.45 -16.76
CA ILE A 619 38.18 -1.74 -17.15
C ILE A 619 37.09 -2.58 -17.84
N GLY A 620 37.26 -2.83 -19.14
CA GLY A 620 36.42 -3.73 -19.92
C GLY A 620 36.84 -5.20 -19.85
N VAL A 621 36.12 -6.03 -20.62
CA VAL A 621 36.33 -7.49 -20.73
C VAL A 621 37.74 -7.80 -21.28
N GLU A 622 38.11 -7.20 -22.41
CA GLU A 622 39.44 -7.38 -23.01
C GLU A 622 40.56 -6.74 -22.17
N ASP A 623 40.27 -5.68 -21.41
CA ASP A 623 41.26 -5.05 -20.52
C ASP A 623 41.56 -5.93 -19.30
N LEU A 624 40.56 -6.63 -18.75
CA LEU A 624 40.75 -7.66 -17.72
C LEU A 624 41.56 -8.84 -18.22
N LYS A 625 41.30 -9.30 -19.45
CA LYS A 625 42.01 -10.38 -20.13
C LYS A 625 43.49 -10.03 -20.33
N LYS A 626 43.80 -8.81 -20.79
CA LYS A 626 45.17 -8.27 -20.89
C LYS A 626 45.83 -8.11 -19.51
N LEU A 627 45.12 -7.51 -18.55
CA LEU A 627 45.61 -7.30 -17.19
C LEU A 627 45.97 -8.63 -16.52
N GLU A 628 45.13 -9.66 -16.67
CA GLU A 628 45.40 -10.99 -16.16
C GLU A 628 46.62 -11.63 -16.85
N ARG A 629 46.76 -11.52 -18.18
CA ARG A 629 47.97 -12.00 -18.89
C ARG A 629 49.26 -11.28 -18.49
N GLY A 630 49.17 -10.10 -17.86
CA GLY A 630 50.32 -9.23 -17.59
C GLY A 630 50.68 -8.31 -18.77
N GLU A 631 49.79 -8.16 -19.75
CA GLU A 631 49.89 -7.21 -20.86
C GLU A 631 49.41 -5.79 -20.47
N GLY A 632 48.87 -5.63 -19.24
CA GLY A 632 48.35 -4.37 -18.69
C GLY A 632 49.36 -3.52 -17.91
N PRO A 633 48.94 -2.35 -17.39
CA PRO A 633 49.79 -1.47 -16.60
C PRO A 633 50.09 -2.08 -15.22
N GLY A 634 51.28 -2.66 -15.08
CA GLY A 634 51.73 -3.30 -13.84
C GLY A 634 51.43 -4.80 -13.78
N ALA A 635 52.05 -5.49 -12.83
CA ALA A 635 51.97 -6.94 -12.72
C ALA A 635 50.55 -7.41 -12.29
N PRO A 636 50.08 -8.59 -12.78
CA PRO A 636 48.69 -9.02 -12.64
C PRO A 636 48.21 -9.11 -11.18
N PRO A 637 46.92 -8.85 -10.90
CA PRO A 637 46.29 -9.17 -9.63
C PRO A 637 46.43 -10.64 -9.24
N ASP A 638 46.56 -10.92 -7.95
CA ASP A 638 46.44 -12.27 -7.39
C ASP A 638 44.95 -12.68 -7.25
N ALA A 639 44.05 -11.69 -7.13
CA ALA A 639 42.61 -11.90 -7.03
C ALA A 639 41.76 -10.76 -7.60
N TYR A 640 40.51 -11.09 -7.92
CA TYR A 640 39.49 -10.26 -8.55
C TYR A 640 38.21 -10.30 -7.73
N ILE A 641 37.68 -9.14 -7.35
CA ILE A 641 36.40 -8.99 -6.68
C ILE A 641 35.40 -8.42 -7.70
N MET A 642 34.38 -9.20 -8.05
CA MET A 642 33.33 -8.80 -8.98
C MET A 642 32.13 -8.22 -8.20
N ALA A 643 32.17 -6.92 -7.95
CA ALA A 643 31.07 -6.14 -7.37
C ALA A 643 30.09 -5.66 -8.46
N LEU A 644 29.72 -6.56 -9.37
CA LEU A 644 28.88 -6.27 -10.54
C LEU A 644 27.39 -6.58 -10.28
N PRO A 645 26.46 -5.97 -11.04
CA PRO A 645 25.04 -6.36 -11.01
C PRO A 645 24.83 -7.79 -11.51
N ASN A 646 23.77 -8.44 -11.02
CA ASN A 646 23.33 -9.75 -11.53
C ASN A 646 23.10 -9.71 -13.05
N GLY A 647 23.48 -10.79 -13.73
CA GLY A 647 23.45 -10.95 -15.19
C GLY A 647 24.64 -10.33 -15.92
N VAL A 648 25.54 -9.63 -15.21
CA VAL A 648 26.67 -8.90 -15.81
C VAL A 648 28.02 -9.56 -15.53
N CYS A 649 28.12 -10.46 -14.54
CA CYS A 649 29.41 -10.97 -14.07
C CYS A 649 30.09 -11.89 -15.09
N LYS A 650 29.30 -12.71 -15.80
CA LYS A 650 29.78 -13.80 -16.67
C LYS A 650 30.95 -13.44 -17.63
N PRO A 651 30.85 -12.45 -18.53
CA PRO A 651 31.94 -12.15 -19.46
C PRO A 651 33.22 -11.64 -18.77
N PHE A 652 33.11 -11.03 -17.57
CA PHE A 652 34.26 -10.57 -16.79
C PHE A 652 35.00 -11.76 -16.15
N VAL A 653 34.27 -12.80 -15.71
CA VAL A 653 34.84 -14.08 -15.27
C VAL A 653 35.53 -14.79 -16.43
N GLU A 654 34.84 -14.92 -17.57
CA GLU A 654 35.36 -15.63 -18.74
C GLU A 654 36.67 -15.00 -19.26
N ALA A 655 36.77 -13.67 -19.25
CA ALA A 655 38.01 -12.94 -19.57
C ALA A 655 39.18 -13.24 -18.63
N VAL A 656 38.96 -13.30 -17.31
CA VAL A 656 40.00 -13.65 -16.33
C VAL A 656 40.40 -15.12 -16.46
N GLN A 657 39.44 -16.01 -16.67
CA GLN A 657 39.72 -17.42 -16.94
C GLN A 657 40.53 -17.60 -18.23
N GLU A 658 40.17 -16.93 -19.32
CA GLU A 658 40.88 -17.00 -20.60
C GLU A 658 42.28 -16.38 -20.52
N GLY A 659 42.43 -15.23 -19.85
CA GLY A 659 43.74 -14.60 -19.62
C GLY A 659 44.68 -15.50 -18.82
N GLY A 660 44.16 -16.24 -17.84
CA GLY A 660 44.94 -17.14 -17.00
C GLY A 660 45.26 -18.52 -17.60
N LYS A 661 44.70 -18.89 -18.77
CA LYS A 661 44.89 -20.22 -19.39
C LYS A 661 46.36 -20.62 -19.58
N ASN A 662 47.22 -19.64 -19.90
CA ASN A 662 48.63 -19.88 -20.20
C ASN A 662 49.56 -19.71 -18.97
N LYS A 663 49.01 -19.43 -17.77
CA LYS A 663 49.81 -19.30 -16.54
C LYS A 663 50.06 -20.67 -15.92
N ARG A 664 51.31 -20.92 -15.47
CA ARG A 664 51.68 -22.12 -14.68
C ARG A 664 50.75 -22.37 -13.49
N ASN A 665 50.31 -21.30 -12.82
CA ASN A 665 49.42 -21.38 -11.66
C ASN A 665 47.95 -21.12 -12.01
N GLY A 666 47.57 -21.05 -13.29
CA GLY A 666 46.24 -20.66 -13.77
C GLY A 666 45.84 -19.23 -13.40
N HIS A 667 44.54 -18.91 -13.48
CA HIS A 667 44.01 -17.58 -13.20
C HIS A 667 44.03 -17.17 -11.70
N GLY A 668 44.02 -15.88 -11.40
CA GLY A 668 43.83 -15.34 -10.04
C GLY A 668 42.49 -15.71 -9.40
N VAL A 669 42.37 -15.63 -8.06
CA VAL A 669 41.13 -15.99 -7.34
C VAL A 669 40.00 -15.02 -7.68
N ILE A 670 38.82 -15.51 -8.06
CA ILE A 670 37.64 -14.69 -8.36
C ILE A 670 36.62 -14.85 -7.22
N VAL A 671 36.18 -13.73 -6.65
CA VAL A 671 35.04 -13.66 -5.71
C VAL A 671 33.92 -12.86 -6.36
N ASP A 672 32.78 -13.51 -6.61
CA ASP A 672 31.59 -12.86 -7.14
C ASP A 672 30.64 -12.44 -6.02
N LEU A 673 30.17 -11.18 -6.04
CA LEU A 673 29.12 -10.70 -5.13
C LEU A 673 27.73 -10.73 -5.76
N SER A 674 27.62 -10.95 -7.08
CA SER A 674 26.35 -11.13 -7.77
C SER A 674 25.67 -12.44 -7.36
N ALA A 675 24.49 -12.71 -7.92
CA ALA A 675 23.81 -13.99 -7.75
C ALA A 675 24.10 -15.03 -8.86
N ASP A 676 24.85 -14.64 -9.90
CA ASP A 676 25.01 -15.40 -11.15
C ASP A 676 25.56 -16.81 -10.92
N TYR A 677 26.44 -16.96 -9.93
CA TYR A 677 27.18 -18.19 -9.62
C TYR A 677 26.78 -18.87 -8.30
N ARG A 678 25.76 -18.37 -7.59
CA ARG A 678 25.36 -18.92 -6.27
C ARG A 678 24.64 -20.27 -6.33
N PHE A 679 24.33 -20.76 -7.52
CA PHE A 679 23.58 -22.01 -7.76
C PHE A 679 24.35 -23.00 -8.67
N GLN A 680 25.66 -22.79 -8.84
CA GLN A 680 26.53 -23.60 -9.70
C GLN A 680 27.50 -24.43 -8.85
N ASP A 681 27.71 -25.71 -9.20
CA ASP A 681 28.51 -26.66 -8.42
C ASP A 681 30.02 -26.51 -8.64
N GLU A 682 30.40 -25.83 -9.72
CA GLU A 682 31.76 -25.43 -10.07
C GLU A 682 32.28 -24.28 -9.19
N TRP A 683 31.40 -23.64 -8.41
CA TRP A 683 31.70 -22.50 -7.57
C TRP A 683 31.58 -22.83 -6.08
N THR A 684 32.57 -22.43 -5.30
CA THR A 684 32.56 -22.60 -3.85
C THR A 684 31.66 -21.54 -3.20
N TYR A 685 30.60 -21.98 -2.51
CA TYR A 685 29.71 -21.08 -1.81
C TYR A 685 30.34 -20.54 -0.52
N GLY A 686 30.62 -19.24 -0.49
CA GLY A 686 31.47 -18.59 0.49
C GLY A 686 30.78 -18.26 1.82
N LEU A 687 30.34 -19.26 2.58
CA LEU A 687 29.79 -19.10 3.93
C LEU A 687 30.45 -20.09 4.94
N PRO A 688 31.70 -19.81 5.36
CA PRO A 688 32.55 -20.76 6.08
C PRO A 688 32.01 -21.16 7.46
N GLU A 689 31.22 -20.31 8.12
CA GLU A 689 30.54 -20.60 9.40
C GLU A 689 29.61 -21.82 9.33
N ILE A 690 29.17 -22.22 8.13
CA ILE A 690 28.16 -23.25 7.92
C ILE A 690 28.69 -24.39 7.04
N TYR A 691 29.36 -24.06 5.94
CA TYR A 691 29.88 -25.05 4.97
C TYR A 691 31.35 -25.45 5.22
N GLY A 692 32.05 -24.73 6.10
CA GLY A 692 33.41 -25.02 6.52
C GLY A 692 34.49 -24.39 5.63
N ARG A 693 35.61 -24.04 6.27
CA ARG A 693 36.70 -23.25 5.67
C ARG A 693 37.51 -23.98 4.59
N ARG A 694 37.54 -25.32 4.64
CA ARG A 694 38.42 -26.14 3.78
C ARG A 694 38.09 -26.06 2.29
N GLN A 695 36.81 -25.89 1.93
CA GLN A 695 36.41 -25.77 0.51
C GLN A 695 36.83 -24.41 -0.06
N VAL A 696 36.77 -23.35 0.75
CA VAL A 696 37.18 -21.99 0.38
C VAL A 696 38.71 -21.89 0.26
N ARG A 697 39.46 -22.62 1.11
CA ARG A 697 40.93 -22.62 1.15
C ARG A 697 41.52 -23.16 -0.16
N GLY A 698 42.09 -22.27 -0.98
CA GLY A 698 42.63 -22.62 -2.30
C GLY A 698 41.59 -22.68 -3.43
N SER A 699 40.33 -22.34 -3.16
CA SER A 699 39.35 -22.14 -4.24
C SER A 699 39.66 -20.89 -5.05
N LYS A 700 39.30 -20.93 -6.34
CA LYS A 700 39.50 -19.85 -7.31
C LYS A 700 38.22 -19.22 -7.83
N LEU A 701 37.08 -19.81 -7.53
CA LEU A 701 35.76 -19.43 -8.02
C LEU A 701 34.82 -19.48 -6.82
N ILE A 702 34.63 -18.33 -6.18
CA ILE A 702 33.91 -18.23 -4.91
C ILE A 702 32.68 -17.35 -5.10
N SER A 703 31.50 -17.93 -4.90
CA SER A 703 30.24 -17.20 -4.95
C SER A 703 29.90 -16.71 -3.55
N ASN A 704 29.90 -15.40 -3.34
CA ASN A 704 29.58 -14.82 -2.05
C ASN A 704 28.07 -14.92 -1.81
N PRO A 705 27.61 -15.33 -0.61
CA PRO A 705 26.20 -15.41 -0.29
C PRO A 705 25.53 -14.02 -0.35
N GLY A 706 24.23 -14.00 -0.63
CA GLY A 706 23.41 -12.80 -0.52
C GLY A 706 23.11 -12.44 0.93
N CYS A 707 22.96 -11.15 1.23
CA CYS A 707 22.83 -10.64 2.59
C CYS A 707 21.74 -11.36 3.43
N TYR A 708 20.50 -11.45 2.93
CA TYR A 708 19.47 -12.22 3.63
C TYR A 708 19.74 -13.73 3.62
N ALA A 709 20.36 -14.28 2.56
CA ALA A 709 20.69 -15.69 2.54
C ALA A 709 21.68 -16.04 3.65
N THR A 710 22.68 -15.19 3.93
CA THR A 710 23.59 -15.33 5.09
C THR A 710 22.81 -15.38 6.41
N ASN A 711 21.90 -14.43 6.65
CA ASN A 711 21.14 -14.37 7.91
C ASN A 711 20.15 -15.54 8.05
N ASN A 712 19.38 -15.83 6.98
CA ASN A 712 18.40 -16.92 6.95
C ASN A 712 19.07 -18.29 7.16
N GLN A 713 20.25 -18.51 6.60
CA GLN A 713 21.02 -19.74 6.82
C GLN A 713 21.58 -19.83 8.24
N ALA A 714 22.14 -18.74 8.78
CA ALA A 714 22.59 -18.71 10.17
C ALA A 714 21.45 -18.97 11.17
N LEU A 715 20.23 -18.53 10.84
CA LEU A 715 19.01 -18.80 11.60
C LEU A 715 18.51 -20.24 11.47
N ILE A 716 18.60 -20.88 10.30
CA ILE A 716 17.97 -22.20 10.06
C ILE A 716 18.95 -23.38 10.22
N ALA A 717 20.24 -23.22 9.87
CA ALA A 717 21.20 -24.33 9.85
C ALA A 717 21.35 -25.09 11.18
N PRO A 718 21.34 -24.44 12.37
CA PRO A 718 21.36 -25.16 13.65
C PRO A 718 20.08 -25.96 13.92
N LEU A 719 18.94 -25.54 13.38
CA LEU A 719 17.64 -26.18 13.61
C LEU A 719 17.41 -27.44 12.75
N LEU A 720 18.16 -27.64 11.65
CA LEU A 720 17.96 -28.75 10.70
C LEU A 720 17.79 -30.16 11.29
N PRO A 721 18.44 -30.55 12.42
CA PRO A 721 18.22 -31.86 13.05
C PRO A 721 16.83 -31.99 13.72
N VAL A 722 16.26 -30.87 14.18
CA VAL A 722 15.05 -30.81 15.03
C VAL A 722 13.85 -30.14 14.35
N LEU A 723 14.05 -29.64 13.13
CA LEU A 723 13.06 -29.02 12.26
C LEU A 723 11.99 -30.03 11.80
N ASP A 724 10.72 -29.66 11.85
CA ASP A 724 9.66 -30.37 11.13
C ASP A 724 9.79 -30.08 9.62
N ARG A 725 9.76 -31.12 8.80
CA ARG A 725 9.94 -31.01 7.34
C ARG A 725 8.61 -31.01 6.57
N SER A 726 7.49 -31.26 7.24
CA SER A 726 6.15 -31.18 6.66
C SER A 726 5.69 -29.74 6.43
N ALA A 727 6.06 -28.83 7.33
CA ALA A 727 5.88 -27.39 7.21
C ALA A 727 7.24 -26.70 7.31
N GLY A 728 7.67 -26.01 6.24
CA GLY A 728 8.96 -25.34 6.21
C GLY A 728 9.07 -24.16 7.19
N PRO A 729 10.28 -23.79 7.64
CA PRO A 729 10.49 -22.56 8.40
C PRO A 729 10.14 -21.33 7.56
N THR A 730 9.43 -20.39 8.17
CA THR A 730 9.06 -19.10 7.56
C THR A 730 9.93 -18.00 8.16
N VAL A 731 10.52 -17.16 7.31
CA VAL A 731 11.38 -16.05 7.72
C VAL A 731 10.78 -14.73 7.25
N PHE A 732 10.53 -13.83 8.20
CA PHE A 732 10.25 -12.42 7.94
C PHE A 732 11.54 -11.62 8.09
N GLY A 733 11.90 -10.77 7.12
CA GLY A 733 13.17 -10.04 7.19
C GLY A 733 13.11 -8.61 6.65
N VAL A 734 13.70 -7.67 7.38
CA VAL A 734 13.68 -6.23 7.10
C VAL A 734 15.12 -5.72 6.92
N SER A 735 15.41 -5.02 5.82
CA SER A 735 16.71 -4.45 5.48
C SER A 735 16.67 -2.93 5.39
N GLY A 736 17.77 -2.27 5.71
CA GLY A 736 17.99 -0.89 5.33
C GLY A 736 18.09 -0.71 3.80
N TYR A 737 17.78 0.50 3.32
CA TYR A 737 17.61 0.78 1.88
C TYR A 737 18.90 0.78 1.06
N SER A 738 20.09 0.81 1.67
CA SER A 738 21.38 0.71 0.96
C SER A 738 21.51 -0.58 0.12
N GLY A 739 20.80 -1.65 0.51
CA GLY A 739 20.71 -2.91 -0.24
C GLY A 739 19.95 -2.82 -1.57
N ALA A 740 19.20 -1.75 -1.83
CA ALA A 740 18.45 -1.56 -3.10
C ALA A 740 19.35 -1.24 -4.31
N GLY A 741 20.67 -1.09 -4.09
CA GLY A 741 21.61 -0.64 -5.11
C GLY A 741 21.55 0.87 -5.35
N THR A 742 22.34 1.36 -6.30
CA THR A 742 22.63 2.79 -6.45
C THR A 742 22.39 3.32 -7.86
N LYS A 743 22.27 4.65 -7.97
CA LYS A 743 22.24 5.45 -9.22
C LYS A 743 23.27 6.58 -9.12
N ALA A 744 23.67 7.12 -10.27
CA ALA A 744 24.47 8.34 -10.33
C ALA A 744 23.62 9.57 -10.00
N SER A 745 24.24 10.59 -9.42
CA SER A 745 23.72 11.95 -9.32
C SER A 745 24.89 12.91 -9.44
N GLU A 746 24.65 14.12 -9.94
CA GLU A 746 25.59 15.24 -9.82
C GLU A 746 25.06 16.20 -8.73
N THR A 747 25.97 16.85 -7.99
CA THR A 747 25.63 17.89 -7.01
C THR A 747 25.42 19.24 -7.72
N PRO A 748 24.83 20.25 -7.04
CA PRO A 748 24.82 21.63 -7.54
C PRO A 748 26.23 22.23 -7.77
N THR A 749 27.29 21.60 -7.22
CA THR A 749 28.70 21.97 -7.43
C THR A 749 29.37 21.18 -8.57
N GLY A 750 28.64 20.33 -9.30
CA GLY A 750 29.16 19.51 -10.40
C GLY A 750 29.92 18.24 -9.98
N GLU A 751 29.89 17.87 -8.70
CA GLU A 751 30.53 16.64 -8.22
C GLU A 751 29.64 15.42 -8.45
N ARG A 752 30.19 14.36 -9.06
CA ARG A 752 29.49 13.08 -9.22
C ARG A 752 29.47 12.30 -7.91
N LYS A 753 28.26 11.95 -7.45
CA LYS A 753 28.02 11.22 -6.20
C LYS A 753 27.11 10.01 -6.41
N THR A 754 27.45 8.91 -5.73
CA THR A 754 26.60 7.73 -5.63
C THR A 754 25.44 7.99 -4.67
N VAL A 755 24.19 7.83 -5.14
CA VAL A 755 22.97 7.94 -4.32
C VAL A 755 22.17 6.62 -4.41
N PRO A 756 21.31 6.28 -3.43
CA PRO A 756 20.59 5.01 -3.46
C PRO A 756 19.50 5.02 -4.55
N LYS A 757 19.04 3.84 -4.96
CA LYS A 757 17.86 3.70 -5.83
C LYS A 757 16.54 3.94 -5.10
N ILE A 758 16.51 3.71 -3.79
CA ILE A 758 15.39 3.93 -2.87
C ILE A 758 15.95 4.74 -1.69
N SER A 759 15.39 5.92 -1.40
CA SER A 759 15.73 6.72 -0.21
C SER A 759 14.88 6.34 1.02
N ALA A 760 15.10 7.05 2.14
CA ALA A 760 14.17 6.98 3.28
C ALA A 760 12.80 7.61 2.96
N ASP A 761 12.80 8.64 2.11
CA ASP A 761 11.62 9.40 1.68
C ASP A 761 10.74 8.56 0.73
N ASP A 762 11.37 7.78 -0.17
CA ASP A 762 10.72 6.76 -1.03
C ASP A 762 10.00 5.65 -0.23
N LEU A 763 10.11 5.65 1.10
CA LEU A 763 9.48 4.73 2.05
C LEU A 763 8.58 5.43 3.07
N ALA A 764 8.55 6.77 3.10
CA ALA A 764 7.67 7.60 3.95
C ALA A 764 7.62 7.17 5.44
N GLY A 765 8.75 6.70 6.00
CA GLY A 765 8.83 6.20 7.38
C GLY A 765 8.30 4.77 7.60
N GLY A 766 7.65 4.15 6.60
CA GLY A 766 7.14 2.77 6.65
C GLY A 766 8.14 1.71 6.16
N ILE A 767 7.71 0.45 6.17
CA ILE A 767 8.45 -0.67 5.56
C ILE A 767 7.70 -1.20 4.34
N ARG A 768 8.43 -1.54 3.27
CA ARG A 768 7.86 -2.03 2.00
C ARG A 768 8.34 -3.44 1.68
N ALA A 769 7.40 -4.39 1.61
CA ALA A 769 7.66 -5.69 0.99
C ALA A 769 8.02 -5.49 -0.50
N TYR A 770 9.06 -6.17 -1.00
CA TYR A 770 9.47 -6.06 -2.41
C TYR A 770 9.54 -7.40 -3.16
N ALA A 771 9.33 -8.51 -2.46
CA ALA A 771 8.92 -9.80 -3.02
C ALA A 771 8.00 -10.50 -2.00
N LEU A 772 7.08 -11.32 -2.48
CA LEU A 772 6.13 -12.06 -1.63
C LEU A 772 6.44 -13.56 -1.57
N THR A 773 7.04 -14.11 -2.63
CA THR A 773 7.47 -15.50 -2.84
C THR A 773 8.56 -15.54 -3.92
N ASP A 774 9.21 -16.69 -4.10
CA ASP A 774 10.25 -17.01 -5.10
C ASP A 774 11.46 -16.06 -5.11
N HIS A 775 11.71 -15.37 -3.99
CA HIS A 775 12.79 -14.39 -3.91
C HIS A 775 14.16 -15.06 -4.05
N ILE A 776 15.15 -14.36 -4.60
CA ILE A 776 16.44 -15.01 -4.90
C ILE A 776 17.13 -15.53 -3.63
N HIS A 777 17.03 -14.82 -2.50
CA HIS A 777 17.54 -15.27 -1.20
C HIS A 777 16.71 -16.40 -0.55
N GLU A 778 15.44 -16.57 -0.94
CA GLU A 778 14.57 -17.68 -0.51
C GLU A 778 15.01 -18.99 -1.19
N ARG A 779 15.21 -18.91 -2.51
CA ARG A 779 15.74 -20.00 -3.34
C ARG A 779 17.18 -20.34 -2.98
N GLU A 780 18.02 -19.34 -2.72
CA GLU A 780 19.43 -19.51 -2.30
C GLU A 780 19.52 -20.23 -0.94
N ALA A 781 18.75 -19.81 0.07
CA ALA A 781 18.73 -20.48 1.36
C ALA A 781 18.17 -21.91 1.24
N THR A 782 17.04 -22.10 0.52
CA THR A 782 16.44 -23.41 0.24
C THR A 782 17.43 -24.37 -0.42
N TYR A 783 18.15 -23.92 -1.45
CA TYR A 783 19.11 -24.71 -2.22
C TYR A 783 20.29 -25.18 -1.35
N HIS A 784 20.93 -24.29 -0.59
CA HIS A 784 22.12 -24.63 0.20
C HIS A 784 21.79 -25.34 1.52
N LEU A 785 20.70 -25.00 2.21
CA LEU A 785 20.27 -25.73 3.42
C LEU A 785 19.85 -27.17 3.12
N SER A 786 19.28 -27.42 1.93
CA SER A 786 18.98 -28.79 1.47
C SER A 786 20.23 -29.66 1.31
N ARG A 787 21.41 -29.06 1.08
CA ARG A 787 22.70 -29.77 0.98
C ARG A 787 23.31 -30.11 2.35
N LEU A 788 22.78 -29.56 3.44
CA LEU A 788 23.19 -29.83 4.83
C LEU A 788 22.34 -30.92 5.51
N SER A 789 21.27 -31.39 4.85
CA SER A 789 20.33 -32.39 5.36
C SER A 789 20.25 -33.60 4.43
N ALA A 790 19.54 -34.64 4.86
CA ALA A 790 19.24 -35.80 4.02
C ALA A 790 18.01 -35.58 3.12
N ASP A 791 17.11 -34.67 3.54
CA ASP A 791 15.87 -34.34 2.86
C ASP A 791 15.89 -32.87 2.39
N ALA A 792 15.13 -32.53 1.36
CA ALA A 792 15.01 -31.15 0.88
C ALA A 792 14.34 -30.22 1.92
N VAL A 793 14.94 -29.06 2.15
CA VAL A 793 14.51 -28.07 3.15
C VAL A 793 13.83 -26.90 2.43
N LYS A 794 12.50 -26.84 2.47
CA LYS A 794 11.73 -25.70 1.95
C LYS A 794 11.78 -24.53 2.93
N VAL A 795 12.29 -23.36 2.52
CA VAL A 795 12.24 -22.13 3.31
C VAL A 795 11.27 -21.15 2.65
N ALA A 796 10.34 -20.58 3.42
CA ALA A 796 9.51 -19.46 2.99
C ALA A 796 10.14 -18.14 3.47
N PHE A 797 10.25 -17.11 2.63
CA PHE A 797 10.93 -15.86 3.01
C PHE A 797 10.32 -14.60 2.39
N ILE A 798 9.99 -13.61 3.25
CA ILE A 798 9.30 -12.37 2.84
C ILE A 798 10.20 -11.14 3.12
N PRO A 799 10.94 -10.63 2.11
CA PRO A 799 11.83 -9.48 2.27
C PRO A 799 11.12 -8.12 2.24
N HIS A 800 11.46 -7.28 3.21
CA HIS A 800 11.00 -5.89 3.35
C HIS A 800 12.18 -4.93 3.39
N VAL A 801 12.02 -3.74 2.79
CA VAL A 801 12.99 -2.63 2.91
C VAL A 801 12.43 -1.53 3.82
N ALA A 802 13.29 -0.86 4.58
CA ALA A 802 12.93 0.12 5.62
C ALA A 802 13.78 1.41 5.56
N PRO A 803 13.37 2.49 6.25
CA PRO A 803 13.94 3.84 6.06
C PRO A 803 15.31 4.06 6.72
N TRP A 804 15.88 3.07 7.42
CA TRP A 804 17.26 3.15 7.90
C TRP A 804 18.25 2.79 6.77
N PHE A 805 19.47 3.34 6.82
CA PHE A 805 20.42 3.17 5.71
C PHE A 805 20.93 1.72 5.58
N GLN A 806 21.42 1.11 6.67
CA GLN A 806 22.00 -0.24 6.66
C GLN A 806 21.68 -1.02 7.94
N GLY A 807 21.72 -2.34 7.85
CA GLY A 807 21.29 -3.30 8.86
C GLY A 807 20.12 -4.16 8.38
N ILE A 808 20.22 -5.47 8.59
CA ILE A 808 19.14 -6.45 8.42
C ILE A 808 18.77 -7.02 9.80
N ILE A 809 17.46 -7.13 10.03
CA ILE A 809 16.88 -8.00 11.05
C ILE A 809 16.07 -9.09 10.36
N SER A 810 16.09 -10.31 10.86
CA SER A 810 15.21 -11.38 10.38
C SER A 810 14.76 -12.28 11.52
N THR A 811 13.48 -12.63 11.48
CA THR A 811 12.80 -13.47 12.46
C THR A 811 12.39 -14.75 11.76
N VAL A 812 13.00 -15.87 12.13
CA VAL A 812 12.50 -17.19 11.72
C VAL A 812 11.44 -17.65 12.71
N SER A 813 10.33 -18.20 12.21
CA SER A 813 9.56 -19.18 12.98
C SER A 813 9.63 -20.53 12.31
N ALA A 814 10.03 -21.53 13.09
CA ALA A 814 10.30 -22.88 12.63
C ALA A 814 9.47 -23.88 13.46
N PRO A 815 8.67 -24.75 12.84
CA PRO A 815 8.07 -25.89 13.53
C PRO A 815 9.13 -26.95 13.83
N LEU A 816 8.93 -27.71 14.90
CA LEU A 816 9.86 -28.69 15.43
C LEU A 816 9.27 -30.10 15.38
N ASN A 817 10.07 -31.06 14.90
CA ASN A 817 9.69 -32.46 14.82
C ASN A 817 9.55 -33.14 16.20
N GLN A 818 10.10 -32.51 17.25
CA GLN A 818 10.07 -32.97 18.63
C GLN A 818 9.87 -31.80 19.60
N LYS A 819 9.44 -32.09 20.84
CA LYS A 819 9.30 -31.06 21.87
C LYS A 819 10.66 -30.57 22.38
N MET A 820 10.89 -29.26 22.41
CA MET A 820 12.12 -28.65 22.94
C MET A 820 11.84 -27.44 23.84
N SER A 821 12.77 -27.13 24.73
CA SER A 821 12.75 -25.89 25.53
C SER A 821 13.69 -24.82 24.96
N SER A 822 13.43 -23.55 25.24
CA SER A 822 14.31 -22.43 24.86
C SER A 822 15.77 -22.63 25.29
N LYS A 823 16.03 -23.29 26.42
CA LYS A 823 17.39 -23.61 26.87
C LYS A 823 18.08 -24.62 25.94
N GLN A 824 17.37 -25.65 25.48
CA GLN A 824 17.90 -26.63 24.53
C GLN A 824 18.13 -26.00 23.14
N ILE A 825 17.22 -25.12 22.69
CA ILE A 825 17.43 -24.34 21.47
C ILE A 825 18.67 -23.45 21.61
N LYS A 826 18.79 -22.62 22.65
CA LYS A 826 19.96 -21.75 22.84
C LYS A 826 21.27 -22.56 22.85
N GLN A 827 21.27 -23.71 23.53
CA GLN A 827 22.44 -24.61 23.54
C GLN A 827 22.79 -25.11 22.13
N LEU A 828 21.79 -25.50 21.33
CA LEU A 828 21.98 -25.96 19.95
C LEU A 828 22.66 -24.90 19.05
N TYR A 829 22.35 -23.61 19.23
CA TYR A 829 23.05 -22.53 18.53
C TYR A 829 24.45 -22.26 19.11
N ALA A 830 24.59 -22.30 20.44
CA ALA A 830 25.88 -22.10 21.10
C ALA A 830 26.89 -23.20 20.73
N ASP A 831 26.46 -24.45 20.65
CA ASP A 831 27.28 -25.60 20.25
C ASP A 831 27.64 -25.53 18.75
N PHE A 832 26.71 -25.09 17.88
CA PHE A 832 26.94 -24.97 16.44
C PHE A 832 27.96 -23.87 16.10
N PHE A 833 27.90 -22.72 16.78
CA PHE A 833 28.74 -21.55 16.49
C PHE A 833 29.90 -21.33 17.48
N ALA A 834 30.22 -22.31 18.34
CA ALA A 834 31.09 -22.15 19.51
C ALA A 834 32.48 -21.52 19.25
N ASN A 835 33.07 -21.70 18.07
CA ASN A 835 34.42 -21.23 17.71
C ASN A 835 34.44 -20.08 16.70
N GLU A 836 33.26 -19.63 16.23
CA GLU A 836 33.09 -18.74 15.08
C GLU A 836 33.30 -17.26 15.46
N PRO A 837 34.41 -16.60 15.05
CA PRO A 837 34.79 -15.28 15.57
C PRO A 837 33.85 -14.13 15.16
N LEU A 838 33.00 -14.36 14.16
CA LEU A 838 32.05 -13.37 13.62
C LEU A 838 30.59 -13.71 13.96
N VAL A 839 30.33 -14.65 14.87
CA VAL A 839 28.96 -15.00 15.32
C VAL A 839 28.87 -14.86 16.85
N LYS A 840 27.84 -14.16 17.33
CA LYS A 840 27.62 -13.91 18.76
C LYS A 840 26.20 -14.30 19.16
N ILE A 841 26.11 -15.24 20.10
CA ILE A 841 24.85 -15.76 20.64
C ILE A 841 24.50 -15.00 21.93
N GLN A 842 23.27 -14.47 22.03
CA GLN A 842 22.79 -13.70 23.17
C GLN A 842 21.38 -14.13 23.62
N ASP A 843 21.02 -13.89 24.88
CA ASP A 843 19.67 -14.22 25.38
C ASP A 843 18.60 -13.27 24.84
N GLN A 844 18.88 -11.97 24.84
CA GLN A 844 17.93 -10.94 24.42
C GLN A 844 17.73 -10.94 22.90
N VAL A 845 16.55 -10.50 22.45
CA VAL A 845 16.27 -10.22 21.04
C VAL A 845 17.27 -9.17 20.55
N PRO A 846 18.08 -9.45 19.50
CA PRO A 846 19.00 -8.46 18.96
C PRO A 846 18.27 -7.40 18.11
N GLU A 847 18.74 -6.17 18.17
CA GLU A 847 18.21 -5.01 17.44
C GLU A 847 19.15 -4.55 16.31
N ILE A 848 18.63 -3.75 15.37
CA ILE A 848 19.44 -3.15 14.28
C ILE A 848 20.64 -2.35 14.83
N LYS A 849 20.44 -1.60 15.92
CA LYS A 849 21.49 -0.81 16.60
C LYS A 849 22.66 -1.67 17.10
N ASP A 850 22.43 -2.96 17.36
CA ASP A 850 23.46 -3.87 17.87
C ASP A 850 24.42 -4.33 16.76
N ILE A 851 24.05 -4.14 15.49
CA ILE A 851 24.80 -4.67 14.33
C ILE A 851 25.11 -3.65 13.24
N GLN A 852 24.46 -2.48 13.22
CA GLN A 852 24.76 -1.44 12.25
C GLN A 852 26.25 -1.06 12.34
N LEU A 853 26.95 -1.07 11.20
CA LEU A 853 28.41 -0.86 11.10
C LEU A 853 29.27 -1.95 11.79
N GLN A 854 28.70 -3.11 12.14
CA GLN A 854 29.42 -4.26 12.72
C GLN A 854 29.68 -5.37 11.68
N HIS A 855 30.74 -6.14 11.90
CA HIS A 855 31.30 -7.07 10.92
C HIS A 855 30.83 -8.53 11.05
N GLY A 856 29.80 -8.80 11.87
CA GLY A 856 29.37 -10.16 12.20
C GLY A 856 27.86 -10.40 12.20
N ILE A 857 27.46 -11.48 12.87
CA ILE A 857 26.09 -11.95 13.04
C ILE A 857 25.77 -11.98 14.54
N LYS A 858 24.64 -11.38 14.96
CA LYS A 858 24.12 -11.54 16.32
C LYS A 858 22.81 -12.31 16.29
N LEU A 859 22.72 -13.39 17.07
CA LEU A 859 21.55 -14.29 17.13
C LEU A 859 21.02 -14.34 18.57
N GLY A 860 19.70 -14.23 18.75
CA GLY A 860 19.09 -14.24 20.08
C GLY A 860 17.57 -14.33 20.07
N GLY A 861 16.94 -14.03 21.20
CA GLY A 861 15.48 -14.05 21.33
C GLY A 861 14.86 -15.45 21.24
N PHE A 862 15.58 -16.48 21.71
CA PHE A 862 15.21 -17.90 21.60
C PHE A 862 13.91 -18.24 22.37
N GLN A 863 12.76 -18.11 21.74
CA GLN A 863 11.46 -18.42 22.34
C GLN A 863 10.85 -19.68 21.72
N VAL A 864 10.37 -20.60 22.55
CA VAL A 864 9.56 -21.75 22.11
C VAL A 864 8.13 -21.58 22.59
N HIS A 865 7.19 -21.91 21.71
CA HIS A 865 5.75 -21.92 21.97
C HIS A 865 5.37 -22.92 23.09
N SER A 866 4.22 -22.72 23.73
CA SER A 866 3.79 -23.45 24.94
C SER A 866 3.56 -24.95 24.73
N ASP A 867 3.28 -25.39 23.50
CA ASP A 867 3.21 -26.80 23.12
C ASP A 867 4.59 -27.48 22.96
N ALA A 868 5.66 -26.68 23.02
CA ALA A 868 7.07 -27.01 22.75
C ALA A 868 7.38 -27.43 21.29
N LYS A 869 6.46 -27.21 20.33
CA LYS A 869 6.55 -27.65 18.92
C LYS A 869 6.88 -26.55 17.90
N ARG A 870 7.01 -25.28 18.30
CA ARG A 870 7.40 -24.19 17.40
C ARG A 870 8.37 -23.25 18.08
N VAL A 871 9.47 -22.92 17.41
CA VAL A 871 10.47 -21.95 17.87
C VAL A 871 10.37 -20.65 17.07
N VAL A 872 10.76 -19.55 17.71
CA VAL A 872 11.07 -18.25 17.11
C VAL A 872 12.49 -17.86 17.51
N VAL A 873 13.28 -17.42 16.53
CA VAL A 873 14.66 -16.92 16.74
C VAL A 873 14.84 -15.67 15.88
N VAL A 874 15.56 -14.69 16.41
CA VAL A 874 15.85 -13.41 15.73
C VAL A 874 17.35 -13.28 15.49
N GLY A 875 17.71 -12.91 14.26
CA GLY A 875 19.09 -12.74 13.82
C GLY A 875 19.28 -11.42 13.10
N VAL A 876 20.39 -10.76 13.36
CA VAL A 876 20.76 -9.48 12.74
C VAL A 876 22.15 -9.56 12.12
N ILE A 877 22.30 -8.92 10.95
CA ILE A 877 23.57 -8.70 10.26
C ILE A 877 23.61 -7.28 9.70
N ASP A 878 24.78 -6.71 9.46
CA ASP A 878 24.88 -5.54 8.59
C ASP A 878 24.83 -5.97 7.10
N ASN A 879 23.94 -5.39 6.30
CA ASN A 879 23.73 -5.81 4.91
C ASN A 879 24.86 -5.40 3.95
N LEU A 880 25.67 -4.40 4.29
CA LEU A 880 26.83 -3.97 3.50
C LEU A 880 28.09 -4.70 3.98
N LEU A 881 28.22 -4.97 5.28
CA LEU A 881 29.38 -5.62 5.88
C LEU A 881 29.26 -7.15 5.87
N LYS A 882 28.72 -7.80 6.92
CA LYS A 882 28.62 -9.28 6.96
C LYS A 882 27.65 -9.86 5.92
N GLY A 883 26.73 -9.04 5.41
CA GLY A 883 25.88 -9.39 4.27
C GLY A 883 26.56 -9.28 2.90
N ALA A 884 27.75 -8.68 2.78
CA ALA A 884 28.48 -8.56 1.52
C ALA A 884 29.99 -8.34 1.67
N ALA A 885 30.46 -7.14 2.03
CA ALA A 885 31.87 -6.73 1.97
C ALA A 885 32.79 -7.51 2.94
N THR A 886 32.36 -7.73 4.18
CA THR A 886 33.12 -8.51 5.16
C THR A 886 33.13 -9.99 4.79
N GLN A 887 32.01 -10.52 4.30
CA GLN A 887 31.93 -11.89 3.82
C GLN A 887 32.89 -12.13 2.65
N CYS A 888 32.93 -11.20 1.70
CA CYS A 888 33.85 -11.22 0.58
C CYS A 888 35.32 -11.18 1.03
N LEU A 889 35.67 -10.33 2.01
CA LEU A 889 37.04 -10.28 2.54
C LEU A 889 37.40 -11.55 3.32
N GLN A 890 36.52 -12.08 4.17
CA GLN A 890 36.75 -13.33 4.91
C GLN A 890 36.97 -14.51 3.95
N ASN A 891 36.13 -14.62 2.91
CA ASN A 891 36.28 -15.60 1.85
C ASN A 891 37.62 -15.46 1.11
N LEU A 892 37.96 -14.23 0.71
CA LEU A 892 39.22 -13.92 0.03
C LEU A 892 40.45 -14.22 0.90
N ASN A 893 40.37 -13.92 2.20
CA ASN A 893 41.42 -14.21 3.18
C ASN A 893 41.66 -15.72 3.29
N ILE A 894 40.59 -16.50 3.47
CA ILE A 894 40.68 -17.96 3.52
C ILE A 894 41.24 -18.51 2.19
N ALA A 895 40.81 -17.99 1.04
CA ALA A 895 41.25 -18.44 -0.28
C ALA A 895 42.74 -18.16 -0.55
N LEU A 896 43.21 -16.93 -0.27
CA LEU A 896 44.61 -16.50 -0.44
C LEU A 896 45.55 -17.06 0.65
N GLY A 897 45.01 -17.60 1.74
CA GLY A 897 45.78 -18.26 2.78
C GLY A 897 46.15 -17.40 3.99
N TYR A 898 45.48 -16.27 4.20
CA TYR A 898 45.61 -15.44 5.40
C TYR A 898 44.81 -16.02 6.58
N ASP A 899 44.86 -15.35 7.73
CA ASP A 899 43.84 -15.51 8.78
C ASP A 899 42.51 -14.94 8.28
N GLU A 900 41.40 -15.62 8.55
CA GLU A 900 40.09 -15.22 8.03
C GLU A 900 39.63 -13.84 8.50
N THR A 901 40.04 -13.42 9.71
CA THR A 901 39.70 -12.13 10.32
C THR A 901 40.71 -11.01 10.03
N ALA A 902 41.77 -11.28 9.24
CA ALA A 902 42.72 -10.25 8.87
C ALA A 902 42.01 -9.05 8.20
N GLY A 903 42.32 -7.83 8.65
CA GLY A 903 41.69 -6.59 8.18
C GLY A 903 40.20 -6.41 8.53
N ILE A 904 39.58 -7.34 9.26
CA ILE A 904 38.18 -7.29 9.68
C ILE A 904 38.13 -6.92 11.18
N PRO A 905 37.50 -5.80 11.57
CA PRO A 905 37.31 -5.46 12.98
C PRO A 905 36.54 -6.53 13.75
N HIS A 906 36.93 -6.78 15.00
CA HIS A 906 36.24 -7.74 15.87
C HIS A 906 34.80 -7.29 16.20
N LEU A 907 33.89 -8.26 16.30
CA LEU A 907 32.48 -8.04 16.63
C LEU A 907 32.31 -7.61 18.10
N GLN A 908 31.64 -6.47 18.33
CA GLN A 908 31.47 -5.89 19.66
C GLN A 908 30.35 -6.52 20.49
#